data_AF-A0A4U0XWZ4-F1
#
_entry.id   AF-A0A4U0XWZ4-F1
#
_cell.length_a   1.000
_cell.length_b   1.000
_cell.length_c   1.000
_cell.angle_alpha   90.00
_cell.angle_beta   90.00
_cell.angle_gamma   90.00
#
_symmetry.space_group_name_H-M   'P 1'
#
loop_
_entity.id
_entity.type
_entity.pdbx_description
1 polymer ?
#
loop_
_entity_poly.entity_id
_entity_poly.type
_entity_poly.pdbx_seq_one_letter_code
_entity_poly.pdbx_strand_id
1 'polypeptide(L)'
;MAEVRVLDDYYLAITLLITIAYQLFFFSIAFSLKFDKLTDFAGGTNFTVLAIITLAFSGHHNARQIVVSLFIMLWALRLSGFLLFRILRTGKDDRFDDKRDKFFAFLGFWIFQMLWVWTVSLPVTVLNSPNVTRYAQHNFGTGRDIAGVILFAIGFVMESVSDVQKFRFRTQHKDSGAVCDVGFFKWTRHPNYFGEIIIQFSIYMIATSPAADGYVGGGAYRALYATILGPLFLTILLMFVSGLPLQERPGAKKRYEKGDNWSGYATYLHRTSILIPFPPLLYARMPVFLKRTLFLEFPMYVFDPAKHADQGKVQQSQAEEGRGGKKFNELKAELEELHRSNADDDAVSTEGVLDDDATKHYLSLCRQRRQYEKLCTIQGALSQISNIQPRHALMHVKDIIHGELGDPPEVLAAIFDSQPHEDGVQDLTFRLQKAVLEAKHALDPSNRSDIARTTYCDRTNLPAATTEVSALRRARDELVSWIEGELTKLSGGPAGRPESEDHRPSNELGRDACKTADLDDIWKLYQRYVSSRKDLLVTMDHASAIDPNNMRPSTKLKRESRVGATQDLEIKPIRATELLPNLHDLLRASAAEKSVLQSTSYNRRQLAVAQNWTNEAIMRLADESHLVVPGTSNATAWASAAKEASAATNIFVKGKLDAGNSDLAKAKLAFEGLQIALGAFDRLDGGF
;
A
#
# COMPACT_ATOMS: atom_id res chain seq x y z
N MET A 1 -34.19 -41.23 1.50
CA MET A 1 -33.23 -41.58 2.57
C MET A 1 -33.91 -41.24 3.88
N ALA A 2 -33.71 -42.01 4.96
CA ALA A 2 -34.33 -41.70 6.25
C ALA A 2 -33.72 -40.41 6.83
N GLU A 3 -34.57 -39.58 7.46
CA GLU A 3 -34.12 -38.39 8.21
C GLU A 3 -33.14 -38.80 9.30
N VAL A 4 -31.93 -38.23 9.30
CA VAL A 4 -30.93 -38.55 10.33
C VAL A 4 -31.20 -37.67 11.54
N ARG A 5 -31.67 -38.26 12.65
CA ARG A 5 -31.70 -37.60 13.96
C ARG A 5 -30.32 -37.68 14.58
N VAL A 6 -29.71 -36.53 14.87
CA VAL A 6 -28.33 -36.47 15.37
C VAL A 6 -28.31 -36.21 16.88
N LEU A 7 -28.57 -34.97 17.30
CA LEU A 7 -28.52 -34.53 18.70
C LEU A 7 -29.84 -33.92 19.18
N ASP A 8 -30.57 -33.27 18.27
CA ASP A 8 -31.88 -32.68 18.50
C ASP A 8 -32.72 -32.70 17.21
N ASP A 9 -34.05 -32.63 17.35
CA ASP A 9 -34.98 -32.70 16.22
C ASP A 9 -35.03 -31.43 15.36
N TYR A 10 -34.33 -30.36 15.74
CA TYR A 10 -34.26 -29.07 15.02
C TYR A 10 -32.88 -28.77 14.41
N TYR A 11 -31.91 -29.69 14.55
CA TYR A 11 -30.50 -29.52 14.18
C TYR A 11 -29.78 -28.33 14.85
N LEU A 12 -30.31 -27.77 15.92
CA LEU A 12 -29.74 -26.59 16.59
C LEU A 12 -28.44 -26.91 17.31
N ALA A 13 -28.37 -28.05 18.01
CA ALA A 13 -27.20 -28.45 18.78
C ALA A 13 -26.04 -28.85 17.85
N ILE A 14 -26.33 -29.63 16.81
CA ILE A 14 -25.30 -30.06 15.86
C ILE A 14 -24.73 -28.87 15.08
N THR A 15 -25.57 -27.95 14.61
CA THR A 15 -25.10 -26.74 13.89
C THR A 15 -24.32 -25.80 14.80
N LEU A 16 -24.69 -25.69 16.09
CA LEU A 16 -23.92 -24.92 17.08
C LEU A 16 -22.53 -25.54 17.31
N LEU A 17 -22.46 -26.86 17.52
CA LEU A 17 -21.18 -27.55 17.72
C LEU A 17 -20.27 -27.46 16.50
N ILE A 18 -20.81 -27.64 15.30
CA ILE A 18 -20.05 -27.45 14.05
C ILE A 18 -19.56 -26.02 13.95
N THR A 19 -20.42 -25.03 14.24
CA THR A 19 -20.05 -23.61 14.21
C THR A 19 -18.90 -23.33 15.19
N ILE A 20 -18.99 -23.82 16.42
CA ILE A 20 -17.96 -23.63 17.45
C ILE A 20 -16.64 -24.29 17.00
N ALA A 21 -16.68 -25.56 16.59
CA ALA A 21 -15.49 -26.29 16.15
C ALA A 21 -14.82 -25.63 14.94
N TYR A 22 -15.60 -25.27 13.93
CA TYR A 22 -15.13 -24.62 12.70
C TYR A 22 -14.50 -23.25 13.01
N GLN A 23 -15.19 -22.40 13.77
CA GLN A 23 -14.70 -21.06 14.10
C GLN A 23 -13.48 -21.13 15.02
N LEU A 24 -13.41 -22.06 15.97
CA LEU A 24 -12.23 -22.23 16.82
C LEU A 24 -11.02 -22.78 16.05
N PHE A 25 -11.24 -23.65 15.06
CA PHE A 25 -10.18 -24.12 14.15
C PHE A 25 -9.57 -22.95 13.37
N PHE A 26 -10.42 -22.14 12.72
CA PHE A 26 -9.96 -20.97 11.97
C PHE A 26 -9.39 -19.86 12.87
N PHE A 27 -9.94 -19.68 14.08
CA PHE A 27 -9.35 -18.81 15.11
C PHE A 27 -7.93 -19.24 15.47
N SER A 28 -7.71 -20.54 15.69
CA SER A 28 -6.38 -21.06 16.05
C SER A 28 -5.37 -20.77 14.95
N ILE A 29 -5.76 -21.00 13.68
CA ILE A 29 -4.92 -20.66 12.52
C ILE A 29 -4.67 -19.15 12.44
N ALA A 30 -5.72 -18.33 12.54
CA ALA A 30 -5.63 -16.88 12.42
C ALA A 30 -4.79 -16.26 13.55
N PHE A 31 -4.89 -16.78 14.78
CA PHE A 31 -4.13 -16.32 15.92
C PHE A 31 -2.65 -16.76 15.85
N SER A 32 -2.38 -18.02 15.50
CA SER A 32 -1.02 -18.56 15.37
C SER A 32 -0.25 -17.96 14.20
N LEU A 33 -0.88 -17.84 13.02
CA LEU A 33 -0.26 -17.29 11.81
C LEU A 33 -0.38 -15.77 11.74
N LYS A 34 -1.12 -15.16 12.67
CA LYS A 34 -1.43 -13.72 12.66
C LYS A 34 -1.96 -13.36 11.26
N PHE A 35 -3.03 -14.04 10.84
CA PHE A 35 -3.55 -13.94 9.48
C PHE A 35 -5.02 -13.52 9.49
N ASP A 36 -5.24 -12.21 9.67
CA ASP A 36 -6.58 -11.62 9.86
C ASP A 36 -7.44 -11.67 8.59
N LYS A 37 -6.81 -11.88 7.44
CA LYS A 37 -7.46 -11.99 6.12
C LYS A 37 -8.42 -13.19 6.02
N LEU A 38 -8.26 -14.18 6.91
CA LEU A 38 -9.04 -15.42 6.92
C LEU A 38 -10.36 -15.30 7.70
N THR A 39 -10.53 -14.25 8.50
CA THR A 39 -11.71 -14.05 9.37
C THR A 39 -13.01 -13.97 8.56
N ASP A 40 -13.06 -13.06 7.58
CA ASP A 40 -14.21 -12.86 6.69
C ASP A 40 -14.50 -14.13 5.84
N PHE A 41 -13.46 -14.87 5.45
CA PHE A 41 -13.60 -16.14 4.73
C PHE A 41 -14.22 -17.24 5.61
N ALA A 42 -13.73 -17.39 6.84
CA ALA A 42 -14.25 -18.36 7.80
C ALA A 42 -15.73 -18.08 8.15
N GLY A 43 -16.12 -16.82 8.26
CA GLY A 43 -17.51 -16.42 8.45
C GLY A 43 -18.45 -16.93 7.34
N GLY A 44 -18.18 -16.58 6.07
CA GLY A 44 -19.06 -16.95 4.96
C GLY A 44 -19.02 -18.43 4.58
N THR A 45 -17.86 -19.08 4.68
CA THR A 45 -17.77 -20.53 4.41
C THR A 45 -18.52 -21.36 5.45
N ASN A 46 -18.58 -20.93 6.71
CA ASN A 46 -19.34 -21.61 7.75
C ASN A 46 -20.84 -21.67 7.42
N PHE A 47 -21.45 -20.56 6.95
CA PHE A 47 -22.85 -20.59 6.46
C PHE A 47 -23.06 -21.65 5.37
N THR A 48 -22.10 -21.77 4.45
CA THR A 48 -22.16 -22.75 3.36
C THR A 48 -22.09 -24.18 3.90
N VAL A 49 -21.17 -24.43 4.83
CA VAL A 49 -21.02 -25.73 5.50
C VAL A 49 -22.31 -26.11 6.25
N LEU A 50 -22.91 -25.20 7.00
CA LEU A 50 -24.18 -25.45 7.71
C LEU A 50 -25.32 -25.77 6.74
N ALA A 51 -25.44 -25.01 5.64
CA ALA A 51 -26.48 -25.25 4.64
C ALA A 51 -26.33 -26.63 3.97
N ILE A 52 -25.10 -27.03 3.61
CA ILE A 52 -24.82 -28.34 3.01
C ILE A 52 -25.14 -29.46 4.01
N ILE A 53 -24.64 -29.37 5.25
CA ILE A 53 -24.80 -30.41 6.25
C ILE A 53 -26.27 -30.59 6.63
N THR A 54 -26.99 -29.49 6.89
CA THR A 54 -28.42 -29.57 7.24
C THR A 54 -29.26 -30.12 6.09
N LEU A 55 -28.97 -29.73 4.84
CA LEU A 55 -29.65 -30.28 3.67
C LEU A 55 -29.34 -31.77 3.48
N ALA A 56 -28.10 -32.20 3.69
CA ALA A 56 -27.70 -33.60 3.58
C ALA A 56 -28.34 -34.49 4.65
N PHE A 57 -28.45 -34.00 5.90
CA PHE A 57 -29.08 -34.75 6.99
C PHE A 57 -30.61 -34.85 6.86
N SER A 58 -31.23 -33.88 6.18
CA SER A 58 -32.68 -33.83 6.01
C SER A 58 -33.28 -35.05 5.31
N GLY A 59 -32.53 -35.81 4.51
CA GLY A 59 -33.00 -37.06 3.87
C GLY A 59 -34.05 -36.92 2.75
N HIS A 60 -34.87 -35.86 2.82
CA HIS A 60 -35.86 -35.41 1.85
C HIS A 60 -35.42 -34.07 1.24
N HIS A 61 -35.47 -33.97 -0.09
CA HIS A 61 -35.01 -32.78 -0.82
C HIS A 61 -36.19 -32.08 -1.49
N ASN A 62 -37.03 -31.43 -0.70
CA ASN A 62 -38.11 -30.61 -1.26
C ASN A 62 -37.52 -29.39 -1.97
N ALA A 63 -38.16 -28.94 -3.05
CA ALA A 63 -37.68 -27.79 -3.83
C ALA A 63 -37.40 -26.55 -2.96
N ARG A 64 -38.25 -26.30 -1.96
CA ARG A 64 -38.09 -25.19 -1.00
C ARG A 64 -36.78 -25.25 -0.20
N GLN A 65 -36.42 -26.43 0.28
CA GLN A 65 -35.19 -26.66 1.06
C GLN A 65 -33.96 -26.42 0.19
N ILE A 66 -34.00 -26.93 -1.04
CA ILE A 66 -32.92 -26.72 -2.02
C ILE A 66 -32.76 -25.23 -2.33
N VAL A 67 -33.86 -24.53 -2.64
CA VAL A 67 -33.83 -23.10 -2.99
C VAL A 67 -33.28 -22.25 -1.84
N VAL A 68 -33.80 -22.44 -0.61
CA VAL A 68 -33.36 -21.68 0.57
C VAL A 68 -31.90 -21.96 0.91
N SER A 69 -31.46 -23.22 0.86
CA SER A 69 -30.05 -23.59 1.03
C SER A 69 -29.16 -22.98 -0.06
N LEU A 70 -29.59 -23.00 -1.33
CA LEU A 70 -28.86 -22.36 -2.42
C LEU A 70 -28.74 -20.86 -2.22
N PHE A 71 -29.80 -20.19 -1.78
CA PHE A 71 -29.80 -18.75 -1.55
C PHE A 71 -28.80 -18.32 -0.48
N ILE A 72 -28.79 -19.01 0.68
CA ILE A 72 -27.82 -18.70 1.72
C ILE A 72 -26.38 -19.04 1.29
N MET A 73 -26.16 -20.12 0.55
CA MET A 73 -24.85 -20.48 0.01
C MET A 73 -24.36 -19.45 -1.02
N LEU A 74 -25.19 -19.07 -2.00
CA LEU A 74 -24.86 -18.07 -3.00
C LEU A 74 -24.53 -16.73 -2.36
N TRP A 75 -25.35 -16.29 -1.40
CA TRP A 75 -25.10 -15.06 -0.65
C TRP A 75 -23.78 -15.15 0.12
N ALA A 76 -23.55 -16.21 0.90
CA ALA A 76 -22.40 -16.33 1.77
C ALA A 76 -21.07 -16.50 1.01
N LEU A 77 -21.05 -17.30 -0.06
CA LEU A 77 -19.87 -17.48 -0.92
C LEU A 77 -19.50 -16.19 -1.64
N ARG A 78 -20.50 -15.46 -2.14
CA ARG A 78 -20.26 -14.17 -2.80
C ARG A 78 -19.78 -13.11 -1.80
N LEU A 79 -20.38 -13.03 -0.60
CA LEU A 79 -19.96 -12.08 0.43
C LEU A 79 -18.52 -12.33 0.88
N SER A 80 -18.21 -13.58 1.27
CA SER A 80 -16.85 -13.96 1.69
C SER A 80 -15.83 -13.82 0.57
N GLY A 81 -16.17 -14.23 -0.66
CA GLY A 81 -15.31 -14.09 -1.82
C GLY A 81 -14.99 -12.63 -2.14
N PHE A 82 -15.99 -11.74 -2.11
CA PHE A 82 -15.77 -10.31 -2.34
C PHE A 82 -14.92 -9.66 -1.23
N LEU A 83 -15.20 -9.96 0.04
CA LEU A 83 -14.43 -9.45 1.17
C LEU A 83 -12.97 -9.90 1.11
N LEU A 84 -12.74 -11.19 0.82
CA LEU A 84 -11.40 -11.75 0.65
C LEU A 84 -10.66 -11.10 -0.52
N PHE A 85 -11.31 -10.99 -1.69
CA PHE A 85 -10.74 -10.30 -2.86
C PHE A 85 -10.35 -8.86 -2.54
N ARG A 86 -11.23 -8.12 -1.85
CA ARG A 86 -10.99 -6.72 -1.46
C ARG A 86 -9.79 -6.62 -0.53
N ILE A 87 -9.70 -7.47 0.48
CA ILE A 87 -8.58 -7.48 1.45
C ILE A 87 -7.26 -7.87 0.78
N LEU A 88 -7.28 -8.84 -0.14
CA LEU A 88 -6.08 -9.24 -0.90
C LEU A 88 -5.56 -8.08 -1.77
N ARG A 89 -6.45 -7.27 -2.35
CA ARG A 89 -6.04 -6.12 -3.18
C ARG A 89 -5.67 -4.88 -2.37
N THR A 90 -6.34 -4.60 -1.25
CA THR A 90 -6.05 -3.43 -0.40
C THR A 90 -4.89 -3.67 0.57
N GLY A 91 -4.55 -4.92 0.87
CA GLY A 91 -3.36 -5.33 1.61
C GLY A 91 -3.50 -5.27 3.13
N LYS A 92 -4.36 -4.39 3.68
CA LYS A 92 -4.54 -4.18 5.11
C LYS A 92 -6.03 -4.04 5.50
N ASP A 93 -6.40 -4.60 6.66
CA ASP A 93 -7.71 -4.41 7.29
C ASP A 93 -7.54 -3.67 8.63
N ASP A 94 -7.85 -2.37 8.62
CA ASP A 94 -7.70 -1.48 9.78
C ASP A 94 -8.54 -1.93 11.00
N ARG A 95 -9.53 -2.83 10.83
CA ARG A 95 -10.40 -3.30 11.94
C ARG A 95 -9.66 -4.14 12.99
N PHE A 96 -8.56 -4.77 12.61
CA PHE A 96 -7.85 -5.74 13.46
C PHE A 96 -6.51 -5.25 14.00
N ASP A 97 -6.04 -4.07 13.57
CA ASP A 97 -4.75 -3.49 13.97
C ASP A 97 -4.57 -3.47 15.50
N ASP A 98 -5.61 -3.11 16.27
CA ASP A 98 -5.53 -3.00 17.73
C ASP A 98 -5.95 -4.25 18.51
N LYS A 99 -6.48 -5.27 17.80
CA LYS A 99 -7.11 -6.47 18.41
C LYS A 99 -6.30 -7.74 18.20
N ARG A 100 -5.55 -7.85 17.10
CA ARG A 100 -4.81 -9.07 16.70
C ARG A 100 -3.83 -9.57 17.77
N ASP A 101 -3.27 -8.66 18.55
CA ASP A 101 -2.27 -8.99 19.58
C ASP A 101 -2.88 -9.32 20.94
N LYS A 102 -4.19 -9.10 21.12
CA LYS A 102 -4.89 -9.35 22.37
C LYS A 102 -5.75 -10.61 22.23
N PHE A 103 -5.29 -11.71 22.83
CA PHE A 103 -5.97 -13.01 22.77
C PHE A 103 -7.47 -12.93 23.07
N PHE A 104 -7.86 -12.36 24.22
CA PHE A 104 -9.27 -12.31 24.63
C PHE A 104 -10.12 -11.36 23.78
N ALA A 105 -9.57 -10.24 23.32
CA ALA A 105 -10.30 -9.32 22.44
C ALA A 105 -10.52 -9.93 21.05
N PHE A 106 -9.53 -10.65 20.54
CA PHE A 106 -9.64 -11.39 19.29
C PHE A 106 -10.63 -12.55 19.44
N LEU A 107 -10.51 -13.36 20.49
CA LEU A 107 -11.46 -14.46 20.78
C LEU A 107 -12.90 -13.95 20.92
N GLY A 108 -13.12 -12.80 21.57
CA GLY A 108 -14.43 -12.17 21.68
C GLY A 108 -15.05 -11.84 20.31
N PHE A 109 -14.25 -11.42 19.33
CA PHE A 109 -14.70 -11.23 17.95
C PHE A 109 -15.14 -12.55 17.31
N TRP A 110 -14.40 -13.64 17.52
CA TRP A 110 -14.78 -14.96 16.97
C TRP A 110 -16.02 -15.55 17.64
N ILE A 111 -16.20 -15.37 18.94
CA ILE A 111 -17.43 -15.77 19.64
C ILE A 111 -18.63 -14.99 19.09
N PHE A 112 -18.47 -13.70 18.85
CA PHE A 112 -19.50 -12.89 18.22
C PHE A 112 -19.82 -13.37 16.79
N GLN A 113 -18.78 -13.73 16.03
CA GLN A 113 -18.94 -14.31 14.70
C GLN A 113 -19.67 -15.68 14.75
N MET A 114 -19.40 -16.53 15.75
CA MET A 114 -20.13 -17.78 15.97
C MET A 114 -21.63 -17.51 16.21
N LEU A 115 -21.94 -16.58 17.11
CA LEU A 115 -23.33 -16.20 17.42
C LEU A 115 -24.03 -15.66 16.17
N TRP A 116 -23.34 -14.84 15.39
CA TRP A 116 -23.86 -14.29 14.14
C TRP A 116 -24.17 -15.38 13.10
N VAL A 117 -23.21 -16.26 12.80
CA VAL A 117 -23.41 -17.34 11.81
C VAL A 117 -24.55 -18.26 12.24
N TRP A 118 -24.56 -18.67 13.50
CA TRP A 118 -25.56 -19.59 14.02
C TRP A 118 -26.97 -18.95 14.01
N THR A 119 -27.11 -17.71 14.46
CA THR A 119 -28.42 -17.04 14.54
C THR A 119 -28.99 -16.73 13.15
N VAL A 120 -28.16 -16.28 12.21
CA VAL A 120 -28.62 -15.93 10.86
C VAL A 120 -28.93 -17.17 10.02
N SER A 121 -28.32 -18.32 10.30
CA SER A 121 -28.59 -19.59 9.61
C SER A 121 -29.84 -20.33 10.12
N LEU A 122 -30.52 -19.82 11.16
CA LEU A 122 -31.69 -20.46 11.75
C LEU A 122 -32.82 -20.78 10.76
N PRO A 123 -33.23 -19.88 9.83
CA PRO A 123 -34.31 -20.18 8.88
C PRO A 123 -34.04 -21.44 8.04
N VAL A 124 -32.80 -21.59 7.56
CA VAL A 124 -32.37 -22.74 6.75
C VAL A 124 -32.25 -23.99 7.63
N THR A 125 -31.65 -23.85 8.82
CA THR A 125 -31.41 -24.96 9.76
C THR A 125 -32.71 -25.61 10.21
N VAL A 126 -33.69 -24.80 10.65
CA VAL A 126 -34.98 -25.30 11.13
C VAL A 126 -35.82 -25.85 9.98
N LEU A 127 -35.81 -25.21 8.81
CA LEU A 127 -36.52 -25.73 7.63
C LEU A 127 -36.03 -27.13 7.23
N ASN A 128 -34.72 -27.37 7.32
CA ASN A 128 -34.11 -28.66 6.99
C ASN A 128 -34.23 -29.71 8.10
N SER A 129 -34.84 -29.37 9.23
CA SER A 129 -34.87 -30.25 10.40
C SER A 129 -35.93 -31.37 10.31
N PRO A 130 -35.73 -32.52 11.00
CA PRO A 130 -36.68 -33.63 11.06
C PRO A 130 -38.07 -33.22 11.55
N ASN A 131 -38.15 -32.28 12.50
CA ASN A 131 -39.43 -31.83 13.04
C ASN A 131 -40.29 -31.07 12.02
N VAL A 132 -39.68 -30.47 11.00
CA VAL A 132 -40.38 -29.81 9.89
C VAL A 132 -40.61 -30.78 8.74
N THR A 133 -39.60 -31.59 8.41
CA THR A 133 -39.60 -32.47 7.23
C THR A 133 -40.50 -33.70 7.37
N ARG A 134 -40.81 -34.11 8.61
CA ARG A 134 -41.85 -35.12 8.88
C ARG A 134 -43.26 -34.75 8.39
N TYR A 135 -43.53 -33.46 8.18
CA TYR A 135 -44.83 -32.99 7.65
C TYR A 135 -44.80 -33.00 6.13
N ALA A 136 -45.90 -33.43 5.50
CA ALA A 136 -46.06 -33.34 4.07
C ALA A 136 -45.92 -31.88 3.62
N GLN A 137 -44.92 -31.60 2.79
CA GLN A 137 -44.68 -30.28 2.22
C GLN A 137 -45.52 -30.11 0.96
N HIS A 138 -46.13 -28.96 0.79
CA HIS A 138 -46.82 -28.64 -0.46
C HIS A 138 -45.85 -28.29 -1.58
N ASN A 139 -46.38 -28.17 -2.79
CA ASN A 139 -45.59 -27.81 -3.96
C ASN A 139 -45.03 -26.40 -3.83
N PHE A 140 -43.77 -26.23 -4.25
CA PHE A 140 -43.13 -24.94 -4.35
C PHE A 140 -43.79 -24.08 -5.44
N GLY A 141 -43.81 -22.77 -5.24
CA GLY A 141 -44.39 -21.81 -6.19
C GLY A 141 -45.64 -21.10 -5.68
N THR A 142 -45.84 -21.06 -4.36
CA THR A 142 -46.88 -20.19 -3.79
C THR A 142 -46.52 -18.71 -4.00
N GLY A 143 -47.50 -17.82 -3.88
CA GLY A 143 -47.26 -16.37 -3.99
C GLY A 143 -46.16 -15.87 -3.05
N ARG A 144 -46.00 -16.48 -1.86
CA ARG A 144 -44.91 -16.16 -0.92
C ARG A 144 -43.56 -16.67 -1.40
N ASP A 145 -43.49 -17.88 -1.98
CA ASP A 145 -42.25 -18.39 -2.57
C ASP A 145 -41.77 -17.48 -3.71
N ILE A 146 -42.69 -17.10 -4.62
CA ILE A 146 -42.38 -16.24 -5.76
C ILE A 146 -41.91 -14.86 -5.27
N ALA A 147 -42.63 -14.25 -4.32
CA ALA A 147 -42.23 -12.98 -3.73
C ALA A 147 -40.86 -13.08 -3.05
N GLY A 148 -40.59 -14.16 -2.33
CA GLY A 148 -39.29 -14.43 -1.70
C GLY A 148 -38.16 -14.54 -2.74
N VAL A 149 -38.37 -15.26 -3.84
CA VAL A 149 -37.36 -15.37 -4.92
C VAL A 149 -37.07 -14.02 -5.56
N ILE A 150 -38.11 -13.22 -5.83
CA ILE A 150 -37.96 -11.86 -6.38
C ILE A 150 -37.20 -10.96 -5.41
N LEU A 151 -37.56 -10.98 -4.12
CA LEU A 151 -36.88 -10.19 -3.10
C LEU A 151 -35.41 -10.61 -2.97
N PHE A 152 -35.11 -11.91 -2.97
CA PHE A 152 -33.73 -12.41 -2.96
C PHE A 152 -32.95 -11.86 -4.16
N ALA A 153 -33.50 -11.95 -5.37
CA ALA A 153 -32.84 -11.45 -6.58
C ALA A 153 -32.57 -9.94 -6.50
N ILE A 154 -33.55 -9.14 -6.05
CA ILE A 154 -33.37 -7.69 -5.86
C ILE A 154 -32.27 -7.41 -4.84
N GLY A 155 -32.31 -8.06 -3.68
CA GLY A 155 -31.32 -7.87 -2.62
C GLY A 155 -29.92 -8.28 -3.07
N PHE A 156 -29.79 -9.43 -3.74
CA PHE A 156 -28.53 -9.96 -4.23
C PHE A 156 -27.90 -9.05 -5.30
N VAL A 157 -28.71 -8.54 -6.25
CA VAL A 157 -28.25 -7.57 -7.25
C VAL A 157 -27.83 -6.26 -6.58
N MET A 158 -28.64 -5.73 -5.66
CA MET A 158 -28.34 -4.47 -5.00
C MET A 158 -27.06 -4.55 -4.18
N GLU A 159 -26.87 -5.62 -3.40
CA GLU A 159 -25.65 -5.86 -2.64
C GLU A 159 -24.44 -6.02 -3.56
N SER A 160 -24.51 -6.93 -4.53
CA SER A 160 -23.37 -7.24 -5.41
C SER A 160 -22.93 -6.04 -6.26
N VAL A 161 -23.89 -5.33 -6.86
CA VAL A 161 -23.58 -4.19 -7.73
C VAL A 161 -23.07 -3.00 -6.91
N SER A 162 -23.64 -2.74 -5.73
CA SER A 162 -23.17 -1.63 -4.89
C SER A 162 -21.76 -1.86 -4.34
N ASP A 163 -21.42 -3.08 -3.95
CA ASP A 163 -20.07 -3.44 -3.52
C ASP A 163 -19.04 -3.20 -4.64
N VAL A 164 -19.35 -3.63 -5.87
CA VAL A 164 -18.50 -3.38 -7.04
C VAL A 164 -18.41 -1.89 -7.37
N GLN A 165 -19.52 -1.15 -7.31
CA GLN A 165 -19.56 0.30 -7.53
C GLN A 165 -18.65 1.03 -6.53
N LYS A 166 -18.80 0.74 -5.24
CA LYS A 166 -18.01 1.36 -4.15
C LYS A 166 -16.52 1.05 -4.31
N PHE A 167 -16.19 -0.18 -4.68
CA PHE A 167 -14.81 -0.60 -4.88
C PHE A 167 -14.17 0.06 -6.10
N ARG A 168 -14.86 0.09 -7.25
CA ARG A 168 -14.37 0.76 -8.47
C ARG A 168 -14.19 2.26 -8.23
N PHE A 169 -15.17 2.91 -7.60
CA PHE A 169 -15.11 4.32 -7.27
C PHE A 169 -13.90 4.65 -6.39
N ARG A 170 -13.71 3.90 -5.30
CA ARG A 170 -12.56 4.08 -4.39
C ARG A 170 -11.22 3.87 -5.08
N THR A 171 -11.15 2.93 -6.02
CA THR A 171 -9.91 2.66 -6.77
C THR A 171 -9.56 3.82 -7.72
N GLN A 172 -10.57 4.46 -8.34
CA GLN A 172 -10.38 5.57 -9.28
C GLN A 172 -10.13 6.91 -8.60
N HIS A 173 -10.66 7.12 -7.38
CA HIS A 173 -10.72 8.44 -6.73
C HIS A 173 -9.91 8.53 -5.43
N LYS A 174 -8.87 7.71 -5.29
CA LYS A 174 -8.14 7.47 -4.02
C LYS A 174 -7.67 8.74 -3.30
N ASP A 175 -7.29 9.79 -4.05
CA ASP A 175 -6.68 11.02 -3.51
C ASP A 175 -7.56 12.28 -3.67
N SER A 176 -8.77 12.14 -4.20
CA SER A 176 -9.57 13.29 -4.70
C SER A 176 -10.65 13.79 -3.73
N GLY A 177 -10.78 13.20 -2.54
CA GLY A 177 -11.87 13.56 -1.63
C GLY A 177 -13.27 13.33 -2.20
N ALA A 178 -13.41 12.58 -3.28
CA ALA A 178 -14.68 12.48 -3.98
C ALA A 178 -15.72 11.73 -3.14
N VAL A 179 -16.99 12.11 -3.30
CA VAL A 179 -18.13 11.44 -2.65
C VAL A 179 -18.73 10.45 -3.65
N CYS A 180 -18.90 9.20 -3.23
CA CYS A 180 -19.48 8.17 -4.08
C CYS A 180 -20.99 8.39 -4.23
N ASP A 181 -21.39 9.06 -5.31
CA ASP A 181 -22.79 9.33 -5.67
C ASP A 181 -23.19 8.66 -6.99
N VAL A 182 -22.68 7.44 -7.21
CA VAL A 182 -22.85 6.69 -8.47
C VAL A 182 -23.80 5.51 -8.27
N GLY A 183 -24.72 5.30 -9.22
CA GLY A 183 -25.59 4.13 -9.25
C GLY A 183 -26.53 4.07 -8.03
N PHE A 184 -26.50 2.97 -7.28
CA PHE A 184 -27.37 2.79 -6.11
C PHE A 184 -27.04 3.77 -4.97
N PHE A 185 -25.80 4.27 -4.91
CA PHE A 185 -25.40 5.26 -3.89
C PHE A 185 -26.10 6.61 -4.05
N LYS A 186 -26.68 6.90 -5.23
CA LYS A 186 -27.50 8.10 -5.44
C LYS A 186 -28.87 8.01 -4.76
N TRP A 187 -29.35 6.80 -4.50
CA TRP A 187 -30.69 6.53 -3.99
C TRP A 187 -30.66 6.23 -2.48
N THR A 188 -29.57 5.65 -1.98
CA THR A 188 -29.37 5.33 -0.57
C THR A 188 -27.89 5.33 -0.25
N ARG A 189 -27.50 5.70 0.98
CA ARG A 189 -26.11 5.71 1.44
C ARG A 189 -25.54 4.30 1.62
N HIS A 190 -26.39 3.34 1.99
CA HIS A 190 -26.00 1.95 2.25
C HIS A 190 -26.85 0.93 1.47
N PRO A 191 -26.78 0.94 0.13
CA PRO A 191 -27.51 -0.01 -0.70
C PRO A 191 -27.10 -1.47 -0.43
N ASN A 192 -25.83 -1.71 -0.08
CA ASN A 192 -25.34 -3.03 0.26
C ASN A 192 -26.01 -3.60 1.51
N TYR A 193 -26.17 -2.78 2.56
CA TYR A 193 -26.85 -3.21 3.79
C TYR A 193 -28.34 -3.44 3.59
N PHE A 194 -29.00 -2.59 2.80
CA PHE A 194 -30.40 -2.81 2.45
C PHE A 194 -30.58 -4.11 1.65
N GLY A 195 -29.69 -4.38 0.69
CA GLY A 195 -29.66 -5.64 -0.04
C GLY A 195 -29.51 -6.85 0.88
N GLU A 196 -28.57 -6.79 1.81
CA GLU A 196 -28.32 -7.87 2.79
C GLU A 196 -29.54 -8.13 3.69
N ILE A 197 -30.21 -7.07 4.16
CA ILE A 197 -31.45 -7.19 4.95
C ILE A 197 -32.55 -7.85 4.14
N ILE A 198 -32.78 -7.41 2.89
CA ILE A 198 -33.79 -8.00 2.01
C ILE A 198 -33.52 -9.48 1.78
N ILE A 199 -32.26 -9.87 1.54
CA ILE A 199 -31.89 -11.27 1.33
C ILE A 199 -32.29 -12.12 2.53
N GLN A 200 -31.98 -11.71 3.77
CA GLN A 200 -32.33 -12.51 4.95
C GLN A 200 -33.84 -12.59 5.16
N PHE A 201 -34.58 -11.50 4.96
CA PHE A 201 -36.05 -11.54 5.04
C PHE A 201 -36.66 -12.39 3.93
N SER A 202 -36.05 -12.42 2.74
CA SER A 202 -36.51 -13.25 1.63
C SER A 202 -36.32 -14.75 1.92
N ILE A 203 -35.17 -15.13 2.49
CA ILE A 203 -34.88 -16.50 2.92
C ILE A 203 -35.87 -16.93 4.01
N TYR A 204 -36.10 -16.07 5.01
CA TYR A 204 -37.08 -16.31 6.07
C TYR A 204 -38.51 -16.45 5.53
N MET A 205 -38.91 -15.60 4.58
CA MET A 205 -40.23 -15.64 3.95
C MET A 205 -40.49 -16.98 3.25
N ILE A 206 -39.50 -17.49 2.50
CA ILE A 206 -39.62 -18.80 1.85
C ILE A 206 -39.59 -19.92 2.90
N ALA A 207 -38.68 -19.86 3.88
CA ALA A 207 -38.55 -20.88 4.92
C ALA A 207 -39.81 -21.02 5.80
N THR A 208 -40.55 -19.94 6.03
CA THR A 208 -41.77 -19.96 6.86
C THR A 208 -43.05 -20.29 6.10
N SER A 209 -43.02 -20.40 4.77
CA SER A 209 -44.20 -20.74 3.99
C SER A 209 -44.89 -22.06 4.41
N PRO A 210 -44.20 -23.15 4.80
CA PRO A 210 -44.90 -24.35 5.30
C PRO A 210 -45.76 -24.10 6.54
N ALA A 211 -45.31 -23.21 7.44
CA ALA A 211 -46.05 -22.83 8.63
C ALA A 211 -47.17 -21.82 8.31
N ALA A 212 -46.93 -20.89 7.39
CA ALA A 212 -47.92 -19.90 6.98
C ALA A 212 -49.10 -20.50 6.20
N ASP A 213 -48.86 -21.57 5.44
CA ASP A 213 -49.86 -22.26 4.64
C ASP A 213 -50.57 -23.40 5.40
N GLY A 214 -50.25 -23.60 6.70
CA GLY A 214 -50.94 -24.54 7.57
C GLY A 214 -50.51 -26.01 7.44
N TYR A 215 -49.46 -26.31 6.67
CA TYR A 215 -48.95 -27.67 6.47
C TYR A 215 -48.13 -28.19 7.66
N VAL A 216 -47.61 -27.26 8.48
CA VAL A 216 -46.82 -27.56 9.67
C VAL A 216 -47.56 -27.09 10.92
N GLY A 217 -47.70 -27.98 11.91
CA GLY A 217 -48.38 -27.71 13.18
C GLY A 217 -47.48 -27.82 14.42
N GLY A 218 -48.04 -27.48 15.58
CA GLY A 218 -47.42 -27.71 16.89
C GLY A 218 -46.09 -26.97 17.11
N GLY A 219 -45.08 -27.69 17.60
CA GLY A 219 -43.76 -27.10 17.90
C GLY A 219 -43.02 -26.58 16.67
N ALA A 220 -43.15 -27.27 15.53
CA ALA A 220 -42.47 -26.91 14.29
C ALA A 220 -43.00 -25.60 13.69
N TYR A 221 -44.31 -25.33 13.83
CA TYR A 221 -44.91 -24.03 13.50
C TYR A 221 -44.24 -22.89 14.29
N ARG A 222 -44.14 -23.05 15.61
CA ARG A 222 -43.55 -22.05 16.51
C ARG A 222 -42.07 -21.86 16.23
N ALA A 223 -41.35 -22.95 15.95
CA ALA A 223 -39.92 -22.92 15.63
C ALA A 223 -39.64 -22.16 14.32
N LEU A 224 -40.40 -22.43 13.25
CA LEU A 224 -40.25 -21.73 11.97
C LEU A 224 -40.45 -20.22 12.12
N TYR A 225 -41.49 -19.77 12.81
CA TYR A 225 -41.68 -18.34 13.08
C TYR A 225 -40.60 -17.75 14.00
N ALA A 226 -40.10 -18.52 14.98
CA ALA A 226 -39.02 -18.08 15.85
C ALA A 226 -37.70 -17.81 15.08
N THR A 227 -37.52 -18.41 13.90
CA THR A 227 -36.35 -18.13 13.04
C THR A 227 -36.28 -16.69 12.52
N ILE A 228 -37.34 -15.89 12.69
CA ILE A 228 -37.32 -14.43 12.44
C ILE A 228 -36.22 -13.73 13.25
N LEU A 229 -35.77 -14.36 14.35
CA LEU A 229 -34.64 -13.93 15.13
C LEU A 229 -33.38 -13.75 14.28
N GLY A 230 -33.17 -14.57 13.24
CA GLY A 230 -32.03 -14.46 12.32
C GLY A 230 -32.00 -13.13 11.55
N PRO A 231 -33.00 -12.85 10.69
CA PRO A 231 -33.09 -11.57 9.97
C PRO A 231 -33.13 -10.35 10.89
N LEU A 232 -33.85 -10.43 12.02
CA LEU A 232 -33.89 -9.33 13.00
C LEU A 232 -32.54 -9.10 13.67
N PHE A 233 -31.85 -10.17 14.07
CA PHE A 233 -30.51 -10.08 14.64
C PHE A 233 -29.53 -9.43 13.66
N LEU A 234 -29.53 -9.85 12.39
CA LEU A 234 -28.71 -9.20 11.36
C LEU A 234 -29.07 -7.72 11.18
N THR A 235 -30.37 -7.40 11.13
CA THR A 235 -30.82 -6.02 10.95
C THR A 235 -30.39 -5.13 12.12
N ILE A 236 -30.56 -5.60 13.35
CA ILE A 236 -30.13 -4.90 14.57
C ILE A 236 -28.61 -4.72 14.58
N LEU A 237 -27.87 -5.76 14.18
CA LEU A 237 -26.41 -5.73 14.10
C LEU A 237 -25.92 -4.64 13.14
N LEU A 238 -26.49 -4.61 11.94
CA LEU A 238 -26.15 -3.63 10.91
C LEU A 238 -26.57 -2.21 11.32
N MET A 239 -27.72 -2.04 11.96
CA MET A 239 -28.21 -0.72 12.34
C MET A 239 -27.56 -0.17 13.60
N PHE A 240 -27.28 -0.97 14.62
CA PHE A 240 -26.95 -0.45 15.96
C PHE A 240 -25.57 -0.83 16.48
N VAL A 241 -24.87 -1.81 15.87
CA VAL A 241 -23.62 -2.32 16.42
C VAL A 241 -22.43 -2.12 15.47
N SER A 242 -22.42 -2.78 14.30
CA SER A 242 -21.21 -2.89 13.47
C SER A 242 -21.33 -2.26 12.07
N GLY A 243 -22.55 -2.00 11.58
CA GLY A 243 -22.78 -1.44 10.25
C GLY A 243 -22.79 0.08 10.23
N LEU A 244 -23.99 0.67 10.23
CA LEU A 244 -24.25 2.11 10.12
C LEU A 244 -23.51 2.96 11.18
N PRO A 245 -23.48 2.61 12.49
CA PRO A 245 -22.85 3.45 13.50
C PRO A 245 -21.35 3.64 13.31
N LEU A 246 -20.66 2.61 12.78
CA LEU A 246 -19.22 2.64 12.56
C LEU A 246 -18.85 3.37 11.26
N GLN A 247 -19.78 3.48 10.30
CA GLN A 247 -19.50 4.10 9.00
C GLN A 247 -19.97 5.56 8.90
N GLU A 248 -21.16 5.87 9.38
CA GLU A 248 -21.79 7.19 9.17
C GLU A 248 -21.06 8.28 9.96
N ARG A 249 -21.20 8.27 11.28
CA ARG A 249 -20.67 9.35 12.13
C ARG A 249 -19.13 9.38 12.16
N PRO A 250 -18.41 8.26 12.36
CA PRO A 250 -16.95 8.27 12.30
C PRO A 250 -16.40 8.61 10.92
N GLY A 251 -17.06 8.17 9.84
CA GLY A 251 -16.68 8.50 8.47
C GLY A 251 -16.84 10.00 8.17
N ALA A 252 -17.98 10.58 8.57
CA ALA A 252 -18.23 12.01 8.47
C ALA A 252 -17.23 12.83 9.30
N LYS A 253 -16.97 12.40 10.55
CA LYS A 253 -15.98 13.04 11.43
C LYS A 253 -14.59 13.06 10.80
N LYS A 254 -14.10 11.90 10.33
CA LYS A 254 -12.77 11.78 9.71
C LYS A 254 -12.62 12.66 8.48
N ARG A 255 -13.70 12.81 7.69
CA ARG A 255 -13.71 13.67 6.50
C ARG A 255 -13.74 15.15 6.86
N TYR A 256 -14.54 15.54 7.86
CA TYR A 256 -14.59 16.92 8.36
C TYR A 256 -13.24 17.36 8.94
N GLU A 257 -12.64 16.53 9.81
CA GLU A 257 -11.36 16.84 10.46
C GLU A 257 -10.18 16.93 9.48
N LYS A 258 -10.28 16.26 8.33
CA LYS A 258 -9.27 16.33 7.26
C LYS A 258 -9.48 17.48 6.27
N GLY A 259 -10.57 18.24 6.36
CA GLY A 259 -10.91 19.26 5.35
C GLY A 259 -11.32 18.69 3.99
N ASP A 260 -11.63 17.39 3.90
CA ASP A 260 -11.72 16.66 2.64
C ASP A 260 -13.11 16.76 1.99
N ASN A 261 -13.35 17.85 1.23
CA ASN A 261 -14.61 18.15 0.53
C ASN A 261 -15.85 17.97 1.43
N TRP A 262 -15.81 18.56 2.63
CA TRP A 262 -16.89 18.45 3.60
C TRP A 262 -18.23 19.00 3.08
N SER A 263 -18.21 20.15 2.40
CA SER A 263 -19.43 20.79 1.87
C SER A 263 -20.18 19.88 0.88
N GLY A 264 -19.45 19.21 -0.01
CA GLY A 264 -20.01 18.22 -0.94
C GLY A 264 -20.57 17.01 -0.21
N TYR A 265 -19.85 16.50 0.80
CA TYR A 265 -20.30 15.35 1.59
C TYR A 265 -21.52 15.66 2.46
N ALA A 266 -21.59 16.82 3.10
CA ALA A 266 -22.74 17.25 3.88
C ALA A 266 -23.99 17.38 2.99
N THR A 267 -23.83 17.90 1.77
CA THR A 267 -24.91 17.96 0.78
C THR A 267 -25.41 16.56 0.40
N TYR A 268 -24.49 15.61 0.23
CA TYR A 268 -24.82 14.20 -0.02
C TYR A 268 -25.58 13.57 1.15
N LEU A 269 -25.12 13.75 2.40
CA LEU A 269 -25.81 13.25 3.60
C LEU A 269 -27.24 13.80 3.71
N HIS A 270 -27.45 15.07 3.34
CA HIS A 270 -28.77 15.71 3.43
C HIS A 270 -29.77 15.23 2.36
N ARG A 271 -29.27 14.94 1.14
CA ARG A 271 -30.10 14.58 -0.01
C ARG A 271 -30.33 13.09 -0.20
N THR A 272 -29.51 12.24 0.42
CA THR A 272 -29.55 10.79 0.20
C THR A 272 -30.05 10.06 1.44
N SER A 273 -31.03 9.18 1.26
CA SER A 273 -31.55 8.36 2.36
C SER A 273 -30.48 7.44 2.94
N ILE A 274 -30.62 7.04 4.21
CA ILE A 274 -29.59 6.22 4.87
C ILE A 274 -29.61 4.76 4.41
N LEU A 275 -30.79 4.14 4.40
CA LEU A 275 -30.95 2.69 4.17
C LEU A 275 -31.93 2.41 3.04
N ILE A 276 -33.18 2.87 3.14
CA ILE A 276 -34.24 2.59 2.17
C ILE A 276 -34.03 3.43 0.90
N PRO A 277 -33.85 2.84 -0.30
CA PRO A 277 -33.66 3.56 -1.56
C PRO A 277 -34.80 4.55 -1.82
N PHE A 278 -34.45 5.83 -2.06
CA PHE A 278 -35.44 6.86 -2.30
C PHE A 278 -34.91 7.97 -3.21
N PRO A 279 -35.74 8.60 -4.06
CA PRO A 279 -35.29 9.67 -4.94
C PRO A 279 -34.74 10.88 -4.15
N PRO A 280 -33.53 11.38 -4.48
CA PRO A 280 -32.85 12.40 -3.67
C PRO A 280 -33.55 13.76 -3.68
N LEU A 281 -34.24 14.09 -4.77
CA LEU A 281 -35.01 15.35 -4.90
C LEU A 281 -36.18 15.43 -3.92
N LEU A 282 -36.80 14.28 -3.64
CA LEU A 282 -37.88 14.18 -2.66
C LEU A 282 -37.30 14.10 -1.25
N TYR A 283 -36.24 13.30 -1.05
CA TYR A 283 -35.62 13.14 0.25
C TYR A 283 -35.13 14.46 0.84
N ALA A 284 -34.46 15.29 0.02
CA ALA A 284 -33.91 16.56 0.45
C ALA A 284 -34.97 17.52 1.01
N ARG A 285 -36.22 17.46 0.50
CA ARG A 285 -37.32 18.34 0.93
C ARG A 285 -38.12 17.82 2.12
N MET A 286 -37.90 16.59 2.57
CA MET A 286 -38.68 16.03 3.67
C MET A 286 -38.30 16.63 5.02
N PRO A 287 -39.29 16.86 5.91
CA PRO A 287 -39.02 17.25 7.28
C PRO A 287 -38.24 16.17 8.03
N VAL A 288 -37.40 16.62 8.98
CA VAL A 288 -36.49 15.75 9.75
C VAL A 288 -37.23 14.65 10.50
N PHE A 289 -38.46 14.89 10.97
CA PHE A 289 -39.24 13.86 11.67
C PHE A 289 -39.52 12.66 10.76
N LEU A 290 -39.88 12.87 9.50
CA LEU A 290 -40.13 11.79 8.53
C LEU A 290 -38.84 11.05 8.17
N LYS A 291 -37.72 11.77 8.05
CA LYS A 291 -36.41 11.14 7.83
C LYS A 291 -36.03 10.21 9.00
N ARG A 292 -36.27 10.65 10.23
CA ARG A 292 -35.97 9.90 11.45
C ARG A 292 -36.88 8.67 11.64
N THR A 293 -38.16 8.76 11.30
CA THR A 293 -39.12 7.67 11.53
C THR A 293 -39.18 6.70 10.36
N LEU A 294 -39.43 7.18 9.14
CA LEU A 294 -39.70 6.31 7.99
C LEU A 294 -38.41 5.79 7.35
N PHE A 295 -37.36 6.60 7.33
CA PHE A 295 -36.07 6.22 6.74
C PHE A 295 -35.04 5.74 7.76
N LEU A 296 -35.41 5.64 9.04
CA LEU A 296 -34.56 5.15 10.12
C LEU A 296 -33.28 5.98 10.30
N GLU A 297 -33.33 7.28 10.00
CA GLU A 297 -32.19 8.19 10.19
C GLU A 297 -32.09 8.63 11.66
N PHE A 298 -31.72 7.71 12.54
CA PHE A 298 -31.62 7.99 13.97
C PHE A 298 -30.57 9.06 14.28
N PRO A 299 -30.76 9.86 15.36
CA PRO A 299 -29.81 10.90 15.76
C PRO A 299 -28.38 10.40 15.97
N MET A 300 -28.19 9.12 16.30
CA MET A 300 -26.86 8.53 16.49
C MET A 300 -26.00 8.54 15.22
N TYR A 301 -26.61 8.55 14.03
CA TYR A 301 -25.90 8.57 12.74
C TYR A 301 -25.53 9.99 12.29
N VAL A 302 -26.26 10.99 12.79
CA VAL A 302 -26.08 12.39 12.36
C VAL A 302 -24.82 12.96 12.99
N PHE A 303 -23.94 13.49 12.13
CA PHE A 303 -22.73 14.18 12.56
C PHE A 303 -22.96 15.68 12.63
N ASP A 304 -22.96 16.22 13.85
CA ASP A 304 -22.92 17.66 14.12
C ASP A 304 -21.46 18.11 14.33
N PRO A 305 -20.87 18.94 13.46
CA PRO A 305 -19.49 19.41 13.61
C PRO A 305 -19.24 20.12 14.95
N ALA A 306 -20.20 20.92 15.41
CA ALA A 306 -20.10 21.66 16.67
C ALA A 306 -20.02 20.75 17.91
N LYS A 307 -20.66 19.57 17.89
CA LYS A 307 -20.73 18.66 19.04
C LYS A 307 -19.72 17.52 18.96
N HIS A 308 -19.32 17.12 17.76
CA HIS A 308 -18.66 15.83 17.54
C HIS A 308 -17.24 15.93 16.97
N ALA A 309 -16.85 17.07 16.39
CA ALA A 309 -15.50 17.29 15.88
C ALA A 309 -14.54 17.75 16.99
N ASP A 310 -13.28 17.35 16.88
CA ASP A 310 -12.20 17.95 17.67
C ASP A 310 -11.81 19.30 17.04
N GLN A 311 -12.42 20.38 17.54
CA GLN A 311 -12.21 21.74 17.04
C GLN A 311 -10.73 22.14 17.06
N GLY A 312 -9.94 21.63 18.02
CA GLY A 312 -8.51 21.88 18.12
C GLY A 312 -7.73 21.30 16.93
N LYS A 313 -8.04 20.06 16.53
CA LYS A 313 -7.43 19.42 15.35
C LYS A 313 -7.81 20.10 14.04
N VAL A 314 -9.05 20.58 13.93
CA VAL A 314 -9.52 21.32 12.76
C VAL A 314 -8.77 22.65 12.63
N GLN A 315 -8.65 23.41 13.72
CA GLN A 315 -7.88 24.66 13.73
C GLN A 315 -6.40 24.43 13.46
N GLN A 316 -5.82 23.36 13.99
CA GLN A 316 -4.42 23.03 13.73
C GLN A 316 -4.19 22.67 12.24
N SER A 317 -5.07 21.87 11.65
CA SER A 317 -4.99 21.52 10.22
C SER A 317 -5.19 22.75 9.33
N GLN A 318 -6.16 23.62 9.65
CA GLN A 318 -6.37 24.88 8.93
C GLN A 318 -5.21 25.87 9.10
N ALA A 319 -4.57 25.90 10.28
CA ALA A 319 -3.40 26.73 10.52
C ALA A 319 -2.17 26.21 9.76
N GLU A 320 -1.99 24.89 9.66
CA GLU A 320 -0.94 24.26 8.85
C GLU A 320 -1.13 24.50 7.35
N GLU A 321 -2.36 24.33 6.83
CA GLU A 321 -2.70 24.66 5.44
C GLU A 321 -2.53 26.16 5.15
N GLY A 322 -3.00 27.03 6.05
CA GLY A 322 -2.83 28.48 5.94
C GLY A 322 -1.37 28.91 5.99
N ARG A 323 -0.52 28.24 6.78
CA ARG A 323 0.93 28.51 6.83
C ARG A 323 1.64 28.02 5.57
N GLY A 324 1.22 26.88 5.00
CA GLY A 324 1.69 26.40 3.71
C GLY A 324 1.32 27.34 2.56
N GLY A 325 0.07 27.81 2.52
CA GLY A 325 -0.40 28.78 1.52
C GLY A 325 0.26 30.15 1.63
N LYS A 326 0.52 30.63 2.87
CA LYS A 326 1.31 31.85 3.09
C LYS A 326 2.73 31.71 2.57
N LYS A 327 3.43 30.62 2.90
CA LYS A 327 4.77 30.34 2.36
C LYS A 327 4.79 30.25 0.84
N PHE A 328 3.78 29.64 0.24
CA PHE A 328 3.67 29.56 -1.23
C PHE A 328 3.47 30.94 -1.86
N ASN A 329 2.59 31.78 -1.28
CA ASN A 329 2.37 33.14 -1.77
C ASN A 329 3.58 34.05 -1.53
N GLU A 330 4.30 33.85 -0.44
CA GLU A 330 5.54 34.57 -0.09
C GLU A 330 6.65 34.20 -1.08
N LEU A 331 6.84 32.91 -1.37
CA LEU A 331 7.74 32.44 -2.44
C LEU A 331 7.34 32.96 -3.82
N LYS A 332 6.03 33.06 -4.10
CA LYS A 332 5.54 33.63 -5.36
C LYS A 332 5.82 35.13 -5.44
N ALA A 333 5.67 35.86 -4.34
CA ALA A 333 5.97 37.28 -4.25
C ALA A 333 7.49 37.54 -4.39
N GLU A 334 8.33 36.75 -3.72
CA GLU A 334 9.80 36.80 -3.89
C GLU A 334 10.20 36.51 -5.35
N LEU A 335 9.52 35.56 -6.00
CA LEU A 335 9.76 35.26 -7.42
C LEU A 335 9.35 36.42 -8.33
N GLU A 336 8.25 37.11 -8.04
CA GLU A 336 7.80 38.30 -8.79
C GLU A 336 8.72 39.51 -8.53
N GLU A 337 9.25 39.66 -7.32
CA GLU A 337 10.21 40.71 -6.95
C GLU A 337 11.55 40.52 -7.66
N LEU A 338 12.06 39.29 -7.71
CA LEU A 338 13.26 38.94 -8.49
C LEU A 338 13.08 39.15 -10.00
N HIS A 339 11.87 39.00 -10.54
CA HIS A 339 11.60 39.34 -11.94
C HIS A 339 11.62 40.85 -12.17
N ARG A 340 11.17 41.65 -11.19
CA ARG A 340 11.14 43.10 -11.28
C ARG A 340 12.52 43.72 -11.09
N SER A 341 13.32 43.21 -10.15
CA SER A 341 14.70 43.68 -9.91
C SER A 341 15.61 43.42 -11.12
N ASN A 342 15.41 42.31 -11.83
CA ASN A 342 16.15 42.03 -13.06
C ASN A 342 15.70 42.91 -14.24
N ALA A 343 14.50 43.51 -14.21
CA ALA A 343 14.05 44.44 -15.24
C ALA A 343 14.60 45.87 -15.04
N ASP A 344 14.83 46.27 -13.79
CA ASP A 344 15.42 47.57 -13.45
C ASP A 344 16.96 47.60 -13.66
N ASP A 345 17.66 46.46 -13.52
CA ASP A 345 19.10 46.33 -13.80
C ASP A 345 19.46 46.47 -15.29
N ASP A 346 18.49 46.28 -16.20
CA ASP A 346 18.67 46.51 -17.64
C ASP A 346 18.54 48.01 -18.02
N ALA A 347 18.06 48.87 -17.10
CA ALA A 347 17.83 50.31 -17.38
C ALA A 347 18.95 51.25 -16.87
N VAL A 348 19.86 50.80 -16.00
CA VAL A 348 20.82 51.68 -15.26
C VAL A 348 22.28 51.53 -15.73
N SER A 349 22.54 51.17 -17.00
CA SER A 349 23.93 51.10 -17.50
C SER A 349 24.16 51.84 -18.82
N THR A 350 23.94 53.16 -18.78
CA THR A 350 24.53 54.11 -19.73
C THR A 350 25.06 55.32 -18.96
N GLU A 351 26.28 55.20 -18.44
CA GLU A 351 27.32 56.25 -18.42
C GLU A 351 28.50 55.84 -17.50
N GLY A 352 29.74 55.90 -18.01
CA GLY A 352 30.95 55.89 -17.18
C GLY A 352 32.04 54.83 -17.47
N VAL A 353 32.70 54.97 -18.64
CA VAL A 353 34.17 54.96 -18.86
C VAL A 353 35.09 53.86 -18.25
N LEU A 354 35.72 53.14 -19.19
CA LEU A 354 37.01 52.39 -19.21
C LEU A 354 37.10 50.92 -18.75
N ASP A 355 37.30 50.10 -19.79
CA ASP A 355 37.99 48.80 -19.91
C ASP A 355 37.44 47.56 -19.19
N ASP A 356 36.64 46.78 -19.93
CA ASP A 356 36.96 45.38 -20.25
C ASP A 356 35.83 44.79 -21.13
N ASP A 357 36.02 44.92 -22.45
CA ASP A 357 35.03 44.50 -23.45
C ASP A 357 34.82 42.98 -23.43
N ALA A 358 35.83 42.21 -22.97
CA ALA A 358 35.77 40.76 -22.86
C ALA A 358 34.91 40.28 -21.68
N THR A 359 34.96 40.95 -20.52
CA THR A 359 34.06 40.62 -19.39
C THR A 359 32.64 41.06 -19.66
N LYS A 360 32.41 42.17 -20.37
CA LYS A 360 31.05 42.56 -20.81
C LYS A 360 30.47 41.53 -21.78
N HIS A 361 31.26 41.04 -22.74
CA HIS A 361 30.84 39.97 -23.65
C HIS A 361 30.65 38.63 -22.95
N TYR A 362 31.49 38.30 -21.96
CA TYR A 362 31.36 37.08 -21.18
C TYR A 362 30.13 37.12 -20.25
N LEU A 363 29.86 38.27 -19.63
CA LEU A 363 28.67 38.50 -18.81
C LEU A 363 27.39 38.47 -19.66
N SER A 364 27.40 39.04 -20.87
CA SER A 364 26.26 38.95 -21.79
C SER A 364 26.01 37.51 -22.26
N LEU A 365 27.07 36.75 -22.54
CA LEU A 365 26.98 35.32 -22.86
C LEU A 365 26.45 34.49 -21.69
N CYS A 366 26.90 34.74 -20.47
CA CYS A 366 26.41 34.07 -19.26
C CYS A 366 24.94 34.41 -18.98
N ARG A 367 24.51 35.66 -19.21
CA ARG A 367 23.10 36.08 -19.10
C ARG A 367 22.24 35.41 -20.18
N GLN A 368 22.70 35.36 -21.43
CA GLN A 368 22.02 34.64 -22.52
C GLN A 368 21.91 33.15 -22.24
N ARG A 369 22.95 32.52 -21.67
CA ARG A 369 22.92 31.09 -21.29
C ARG A 369 21.89 30.82 -20.18
N ARG A 370 21.81 31.70 -19.18
CA ARG A 370 20.78 31.61 -18.13
C ARG A 370 19.36 31.85 -18.66
N GLN A 371 19.19 32.78 -19.59
CA GLN A 371 17.90 32.97 -20.26
C GLN A 371 17.52 31.77 -21.13
N TYR A 372 18.49 31.15 -21.81
CA TYR A 372 18.29 29.92 -22.57
C TYR A 372 17.91 28.73 -21.68
N GLU A 373 18.57 28.55 -20.54
CA GLU A 373 18.20 27.50 -19.55
C GLU A 373 16.80 27.73 -18.96
N LYS A 374 16.43 28.98 -18.69
CA LYS A 374 15.08 29.34 -18.26
C LYS A 374 14.04 29.09 -19.36
N LEU A 375 14.37 29.39 -20.61
CA LEU A 375 13.50 29.07 -21.75
C LEU A 375 13.39 27.56 -21.98
N CYS A 376 14.46 26.79 -21.81
CA CYS A 376 14.41 25.32 -21.91
C CYS A 376 13.60 24.69 -20.79
N THR A 377 13.64 25.22 -19.56
CA THR A 377 12.80 24.75 -18.45
C THR A 377 11.34 25.14 -18.64
N ILE A 378 11.05 26.35 -19.13
CA ILE A 378 9.70 26.76 -19.52
C ILE A 378 9.20 25.90 -20.67
N GLN A 379 10.00 25.62 -21.70
CA GLN A 379 9.64 24.76 -22.82
C GLN A 379 9.53 23.29 -22.42
N GLY A 380 10.27 22.84 -21.39
CA GLY A 380 10.09 21.55 -20.74
C GLY A 380 8.76 21.46 -20.00
N ALA A 381 8.38 22.51 -19.26
CA ALA A 381 7.08 22.59 -18.60
C ALA A 381 5.93 22.74 -19.61
N LEU A 382 6.10 23.52 -20.67
CA LEU A 382 5.13 23.71 -21.74
C LEU A 382 5.01 22.44 -22.60
N SER A 383 6.10 21.68 -22.79
CA SER A 383 6.03 20.37 -23.46
C SER A 383 5.34 19.33 -22.58
N GLN A 384 5.57 19.34 -21.25
CA GLN A 384 4.80 18.53 -20.31
C GLN A 384 3.32 18.92 -20.25
N ILE A 385 2.99 20.21 -20.34
CA ILE A 385 1.60 20.69 -20.41
C ILE A 385 0.98 20.42 -21.78
N SER A 386 1.74 20.50 -22.88
CA SER A 386 1.27 20.15 -24.23
C SER A 386 1.09 18.64 -24.41
N ASN A 387 1.89 17.82 -23.71
CA ASN A 387 1.68 16.39 -23.55
C ASN A 387 0.47 16.07 -22.65
N ILE A 388 -0.05 17.07 -21.94
CA ILE A 388 -1.37 17.04 -21.30
C ILE A 388 -2.34 17.79 -22.22
N GLN A 389 -2.57 17.30 -23.45
CA GLN A 389 -3.68 17.78 -24.25
C GLN A 389 -4.99 17.08 -23.88
N PRO A 390 -6.12 17.81 -23.93
CA PRO A 390 -7.43 17.33 -23.51
C PRO A 390 -7.85 16.16 -24.40
N ARG A 391 -8.32 15.09 -23.76
CA ARG A 391 -9.03 14.02 -24.45
C ARG A 391 -10.16 14.64 -25.27
N HIS A 392 -10.07 14.56 -26.60
CA HIS A 392 -10.99 13.81 -27.48
C HIS A 392 -10.83 14.26 -28.95
N ALA A 393 -10.42 13.34 -29.85
CA ALA A 393 -11.10 13.05 -31.13
C ALA A 393 -10.25 12.11 -32.04
N LEU A 394 -10.91 11.04 -32.49
CA LEU A 394 -10.59 10.08 -33.56
C LEU A 394 -9.43 10.38 -34.53
N MET A 395 -8.40 9.54 -34.54
CA MET A 395 -7.69 9.14 -35.77
C MET A 395 -7.32 7.64 -35.72
N HIS A 396 -7.39 7.02 -36.89
CA HIS A 396 -7.46 5.58 -37.11
C HIS A 396 -6.08 4.92 -36.94
N VAL A 397 -6.02 3.78 -36.25
CA VAL A 397 -4.81 2.98 -35.97
C VAL A 397 -4.08 2.51 -37.25
N LYS A 398 -4.71 2.63 -38.42
CA LYS A 398 -4.20 2.15 -39.71
C LYS A 398 -3.06 3.02 -40.28
N ASP A 399 -3.05 4.32 -39.98
CA ASP A 399 -2.05 5.24 -40.57
C ASP A 399 -0.75 5.28 -39.77
N ILE A 400 -0.78 4.85 -38.50
CA ILE A 400 0.40 4.70 -37.64
C ILE A 400 1.17 3.42 -37.99
N ILE A 401 0.47 2.37 -38.46
CA ILE A 401 1.09 1.09 -38.82
C ILE A 401 1.85 1.19 -40.15
N HIS A 402 1.43 2.05 -41.08
CA HIS A 402 2.12 2.26 -42.35
C HIS A 402 3.35 3.19 -42.28
N GLY A 403 3.50 3.97 -41.20
CA GLY A 403 4.65 4.87 -41.03
C GLY A 403 5.88 4.21 -40.40
N GLU A 404 5.68 3.17 -39.57
CA GLU A 404 6.74 2.52 -38.79
C GLU A 404 7.27 1.22 -39.44
N LEU A 405 6.43 0.51 -40.20
CA LEU A 405 6.85 -0.68 -40.95
C LEU A 405 6.83 -0.34 -42.44
N GLY A 406 7.99 -0.03 -43.01
CA GLY A 406 8.15 -0.04 -44.47
C GLY A 406 7.72 -1.38 -45.09
N ASP A 407 7.42 -1.36 -46.39
CA ASP A 407 6.85 -2.51 -47.11
C ASP A 407 7.75 -3.76 -47.01
N PRO A 408 7.20 -4.93 -46.64
CA PRO A 408 7.92 -6.20 -46.69
C PRO A 408 8.10 -6.65 -48.15
N PRO A 409 9.25 -7.27 -48.50
CA PRO A 409 9.53 -7.70 -49.86
C PRO A 409 8.63 -8.87 -50.28
N GLU A 410 8.26 -8.80 -51.55
CA GLU A 410 7.42 -9.71 -52.31
C GLU A 410 8.04 -11.11 -52.39
N VAL A 411 7.28 -12.16 -52.05
CA VAL A 411 7.47 -13.49 -52.62
C VAL A 411 6.14 -14.02 -53.11
N LEU A 412 5.99 -13.94 -54.43
CA LEU A 412 5.24 -14.82 -55.31
C LEU A 412 3.87 -15.28 -54.82
N ALA A 413 2.90 -14.42 -55.12
CA ALA A 413 1.58 -14.84 -55.53
C ALA A 413 1.70 -15.76 -56.77
N ALA A 414 1.57 -17.05 -56.57
CA ALA A 414 0.96 -17.90 -57.57
C ALA A 414 0.18 -19.00 -56.85
N ILE A 415 -1.06 -19.18 -57.31
CA ILE A 415 -2.01 -20.21 -56.90
C ILE A 415 -2.74 -19.86 -55.60
N PHE A 416 -3.80 -19.06 -55.71
CA PHE A 416 -5.17 -19.56 -55.53
C PHE A 416 -6.14 -18.39 -55.73
N ASP A 417 -6.42 -18.16 -57.00
CA ASP A 417 -7.65 -17.49 -57.43
C ASP A 417 -8.76 -18.54 -57.35
N SER A 418 -9.68 -18.40 -56.39
CA SER A 418 -11.09 -18.83 -56.49
C SER A 418 -11.83 -18.72 -55.15
N GLN A 419 -12.58 -17.62 -55.00
CA GLN A 419 -14.01 -17.60 -54.62
C GLN A 419 -14.43 -18.16 -53.22
N PRO A 420 -15.65 -17.82 -52.74
CA PRO A 420 -15.87 -17.25 -51.41
C PRO A 420 -16.57 -18.20 -50.44
N HIS A 421 -16.55 -17.89 -49.13
CA HIS A 421 -17.78 -17.71 -48.35
C HIS A 421 -17.49 -17.24 -46.92
N GLU A 422 -18.41 -16.41 -46.44
CA GLU A 422 -18.55 -15.89 -45.09
C GLU A 422 -18.52 -16.99 -44.02
N ASP A 423 -17.84 -16.72 -42.88
CA ASP A 423 -18.42 -16.92 -41.56
C ASP A 423 -17.55 -16.30 -40.43
N GLY A 424 -18.18 -15.38 -39.69
CA GLY A 424 -17.98 -15.15 -38.24
C GLY A 424 -16.62 -14.69 -37.70
N VAL A 425 -16.52 -13.39 -37.37
CA VAL A 425 -15.49 -12.78 -36.49
C VAL A 425 -15.25 -13.56 -35.19
N GLN A 426 -16.25 -14.32 -34.74
CA GLN A 426 -16.18 -15.16 -33.54
C GLN A 426 -15.22 -16.36 -33.68
N ASP A 427 -15.11 -16.98 -34.86
CA ASP A 427 -14.20 -18.12 -35.07
C ASP A 427 -12.73 -17.67 -35.11
N LEU A 428 -12.47 -16.48 -35.67
CA LEU A 428 -11.17 -15.82 -35.63
C LEU A 428 -10.75 -15.45 -34.20
N THR A 429 -11.68 -14.94 -33.38
CA THR A 429 -11.37 -14.67 -31.96
C THR A 429 -11.12 -15.94 -31.16
N PHE A 430 -11.79 -17.05 -31.50
CA PHE A 430 -11.57 -18.33 -30.86
C PHE A 430 -10.21 -18.93 -31.24
N ARG A 431 -9.80 -18.83 -32.51
CA ARG A 431 -8.46 -19.25 -32.97
C ARG A 431 -7.36 -18.39 -32.36
N LEU A 432 -7.58 -17.08 -32.20
CA LEU A 432 -6.65 -16.18 -31.54
C LEU A 432 -6.51 -16.50 -30.04
N GLN A 433 -7.64 -16.74 -29.34
CA GLN A 433 -7.62 -17.13 -27.93
C GLN A 433 -6.94 -18.48 -27.73
N LYS A 434 -7.15 -19.44 -28.63
CA LYS A 434 -6.49 -20.74 -28.62
C LYS A 434 -4.98 -20.61 -28.83
N ALA A 435 -4.53 -19.80 -29.80
CA ALA A 435 -3.11 -19.56 -30.06
C ALA A 435 -2.39 -18.86 -28.89
N VAL A 436 -3.06 -17.92 -28.21
CA VAL A 436 -2.52 -17.24 -27.02
C VAL A 436 -2.44 -18.21 -25.83
N LEU A 437 -3.39 -19.13 -25.69
CA LEU A 437 -3.35 -20.16 -24.64
C LEU A 437 -2.25 -21.19 -24.90
N GLU A 438 -2.04 -21.60 -26.15
CA GLU A 438 -0.94 -22.50 -26.54
C GLU A 438 0.43 -21.83 -26.33
N ALA A 439 0.58 -20.55 -26.67
CA ALA A 439 1.80 -19.79 -26.40
C ALA A 439 2.09 -19.63 -24.89
N LYS A 440 1.05 -19.47 -24.08
CA LYS A 440 1.17 -19.40 -22.61
C LYS A 440 1.59 -20.74 -22.01
N HIS A 441 1.03 -21.83 -22.52
CA HIS A 441 1.36 -23.19 -22.06
C HIS A 441 2.76 -23.63 -22.49
N ALA A 442 3.29 -23.07 -23.59
CA ALA A 442 4.67 -23.27 -24.03
C ALA A 442 5.71 -22.48 -23.20
N LEU A 443 5.30 -21.42 -22.50
CA LEU A 443 6.20 -20.58 -21.68
C LEU A 443 6.42 -21.08 -20.24
N ASP A 444 5.45 -21.84 -19.70
CA ASP A 444 5.49 -22.38 -18.33
C ASP A 444 6.60 -23.43 -18.04
N PRO A 445 7.04 -24.30 -18.97
CA PRO A 445 8.13 -25.24 -18.68
C PRO A 445 9.51 -24.54 -18.55
N SER A 446 9.73 -23.41 -19.24
CA SER A 446 10.96 -22.60 -19.15
C SER A 446 11.11 -21.87 -17.81
N ASN A 447 10.01 -21.43 -17.19
CA ASN A 447 10.05 -20.80 -15.87
C ASN A 447 10.30 -21.80 -14.72
N ARG A 448 9.95 -23.09 -14.92
CA ARG A 448 10.23 -24.14 -13.93
C ARG A 448 11.70 -24.56 -13.90
N SER A 449 12.44 -24.42 -15.02
CA SER A 449 13.88 -24.73 -15.06
C SER A 449 14.77 -23.70 -14.35
N ASP A 450 14.29 -22.46 -14.17
CA ASP A 450 15.05 -21.40 -13.47
C ASP A 450 14.89 -21.48 -11.94
N ILE A 451 13.77 -22.01 -11.46
CA ILE A 451 13.50 -22.23 -10.02
C ILE A 451 14.26 -23.47 -9.50
N ALA A 452 14.58 -24.43 -10.38
CA ALA A 452 15.37 -25.61 -10.04
C ALA A 452 16.89 -25.33 -9.95
N ARG A 453 17.38 -24.20 -10.47
CA ARG A 453 18.80 -23.79 -10.39
C ARG A 453 19.17 -23.05 -9.10
N THR A 454 18.20 -22.58 -8.34
CA THR A 454 18.40 -21.80 -7.11
C THR A 454 18.35 -22.62 -5.82
N THR A 455 18.12 -23.94 -5.90
CA THR A 455 17.96 -24.83 -4.72
C THR A 455 19.07 -25.88 -4.58
N TYR A 456 20.30 -25.53 -4.97
CA TYR A 456 21.46 -26.39 -4.72
C TYR A 456 22.66 -25.56 -4.28
N CYS A 457 22.76 -25.37 -2.95
CA CYS A 457 23.99 -25.37 -2.13
C CYS A 457 23.76 -24.53 -0.87
N ASP A 458 23.26 -25.18 0.18
CA ASP A 458 23.43 -24.72 1.56
C ASP A 458 24.30 -25.73 2.33
N ARG A 459 25.37 -25.21 2.95
CA ARG A 459 26.26 -25.80 3.98
C ARG A 459 27.49 -24.85 4.06
N THR A 460 27.88 -24.15 5.15
CA THR A 460 27.94 -24.56 6.57
C THR A 460 28.56 -23.47 7.49
N ASN A 461 28.00 -23.28 8.71
CA ASN A 461 28.55 -22.84 10.02
C ASN A 461 29.63 -21.72 10.20
N LEU A 462 29.29 -20.72 11.05
CA LEU A 462 30.16 -19.89 11.92
C LEU A 462 30.14 -20.49 13.36
N PRO A 463 31.21 -20.47 14.20
CA PRO A 463 31.52 -19.27 14.99
C PRO A 463 32.99 -19.07 15.45
N ALA A 464 33.46 -17.83 15.44
CA ALA A 464 34.64 -17.36 16.21
C ALA A 464 34.63 -15.84 16.51
N ALA A 465 33.80 -15.04 15.82
CA ALA A 465 33.80 -13.58 15.90
C ALA A 465 33.23 -12.96 17.20
N THR A 466 32.64 -13.75 18.12
CA THR A 466 31.98 -13.19 19.31
C THR A 466 32.95 -12.71 20.39
N THR A 467 34.17 -13.23 20.43
CA THR A 467 35.19 -12.85 21.43
C THR A 467 35.95 -11.59 21.03
N GLU A 468 36.32 -11.39 19.76
CA GLU A 468 36.92 -10.13 19.29
C GLU A 468 35.94 -8.96 19.33
N VAL A 469 34.67 -9.19 18.98
CA VAL A 469 33.63 -8.16 19.08
C VAL A 469 33.37 -7.75 20.53
N SER A 470 33.58 -8.65 21.50
CA SER A 470 33.47 -8.31 22.92
C SER A 470 34.65 -7.45 23.42
N ALA A 471 35.85 -7.66 22.88
CA ALA A 471 37.02 -6.82 23.17
C ALA A 471 36.91 -5.42 22.54
N LEU A 472 36.44 -5.36 21.29
CA LEU A 472 36.17 -4.09 20.58
C LEU A 472 35.00 -3.30 21.18
N ARG A 473 33.96 -3.98 21.70
CA ARG A 473 32.88 -3.32 22.45
C ARG A 473 33.37 -2.73 23.76
N ARG A 474 34.27 -3.43 24.47
CA ARG A 474 34.87 -2.89 25.71
C ARG A 474 35.69 -1.63 25.45
N ALA A 475 36.50 -1.64 24.39
CA ALA A 475 37.27 -0.48 23.96
C ALA A 475 36.37 0.70 23.53
N ARG A 476 35.25 0.41 22.85
CA ARG A 476 34.25 1.43 22.48
C ARG A 476 33.55 2.02 23.71
N ASP A 477 33.17 1.18 24.67
CA ASP A 477 32.41 1.61 25.85
C ASP A 477 33.30 2.42 26.81
N GLU A 478 34.61 2.13 26.89
CA GLU A 478 35.59 2.98 27.57
C GLU A 478 35.75 4.36 26.89
N LEU A 479 35.75 4.40 25.56
CA LEU A 479 35.81 5.65 24.79
C LEU A 479 34.55 6.50 24.96
N VAL A 480 33.38 5.87 24.99
CA VAL A 480 32.11 6.56 25.24
C VAL A 480 32.05 7.09 26.68
N SER A 481 32.50 6.31 27.67
CA SER A 481 32.59 6.79 29.06
C SER A 481 33.58 7.95 29.22
N TRP A 482 34.68 7.97 28.47
CA TRP A 482 35.63 9.09 28.47
C TRP A 482 35.03 10.33 27.81
N ILE A 483 34.34 10.18 26.67
CA ILE A 483 33.65 11.28 25.97
C ILE A 483 32.50 11.86 26.80
N GLU A 484 31.72 11.02 27.47
CA GLU A 484 30.64 11.45 28.39
C GLU A 484 31.20 12.16 29.64
N GLY A 485 32.36 11.73 30.13
CA GLY A 485 33.12 12.41 31.19
C GLY A 485 33.63 13.79 30.77
N GLU A 486 34.04 13.96 29.51
CA GLU A 486 34.54 15.23 28.99
C GLU A 486 33.41 16.19 28.62
N LEU A 487 32.26 15.66 28.17
CA LEU A 487 31.05 16.45 27.93
C LEU A 487 30.39 16.93 29.23
N THR A 488 30.52 16.17 30.33
CA THR A 488 30.05 16.62 31.65
C THR A 488 30.98 17.66 32.28
N LYS A 489 32.29 17.65 31.98
CA LYS A 489 33.21 18.76 32.29
C LYS A 489 32.94 20.02 31.46
N LEU A 490 32.38 19.88 30.24
CA LEU A 490 31.98 20.99 29.38
C LEU A 490 30.57 21.53 29.67
N SER A 491 29.77 20.84 30.48
CA SER A 491 28.38 21.21 30.83
C SER A 491 28.17 21.57 32.31
N GLY A 492 29.24 21.84 33.07
CA GLY A 492 29.13 22.25 34.47
C GLY A 492 30.29 23.13 34.95
N GLY A 493 30.03 24.43 35.08
CA GLY A 493 30.80 25.37 35.92
C GLY A 493 29.84 26.13 36.83
N PRO A 494 30.21 26.46 38.07
CA PRO A 494 29.44 26.13 39.28
C PRO A 494 28.33 27.12 39.66
N ALA A 495 27.40 26.61 40.46
CA ALA A 495 26.41 27.38 41.21
C ALA A 495 27.07 28.32 42.25
N GLY A 496 26.50 29.52 42.40
CA GLY A 496 26.91 30.47 43.44
C GLY A 496 26.12 31.79 43.55
N ARG A 497 24.77 31.75 43.62
CA ARG A 497 23.87 32.74 44.30
C ARG A 497 23.92 34.25 43.88
N PRO A 498 22.96 35.11 44.31
CA PRO A 498 22.24 36.01 43.39
C PRO A 498 22.43 37.52 43.65
N GLU A 499 21.78 38.31 42.78
CA GLU A 499 21.20 39.66 42.97
C GLU A 499 21.76 40.83 42.15
N SER A 500 20.78 41.67 41.76
CA SER A 500 20.81 43.11 41.46
C SER A 500 21.37 43.63 40.13
N GLU A 501 20.41 44.24 39.41
CA GLU A 501 20.47 45.60 38.85
C GLU A 501 21.09 45.85 37.47
N ASP A 502 20.16 46.20 36.56
CA ASP A 502 20.09 47.47 35.85
C ASP A 502 21.24 47.87 34.91
N HIS A 503 20.95 47.80 33.60
CA HIS A 503 20.86 48.97 32.70
C HIS A 503 20.96 48.56 31.23
N ARG A 504 19.92 48.91 30.46
CA ARG A 504 20.08 49.37 29.07
C ARG A 504 20.68 50.77 29.14
N PRO A 505 21.61 51.18 28.25
CA PRO A 505 21.28 51.44 26.84
C PRO A 505 22.51 51.10 25.93
N SER A 506 22.60 51.30 24.63
CA SER A 506 21.85 52.06 23.61
C SER A 506 22.36 51.50 22.26
N ASN A 507 21.44 51.33 21.32
CA ASN A 507 21.77 51.17 19.91
C ASN A 507 22.30 52.51 19.38
N GLU A 508 23.48 52.50 18.78
CA GLU A 508 23.80 53.16 17.50
C GLU A 508 25.32 53.05 17.24
N LEU A 509 25.73 52.28 16.22
CA LEU A 509 26.51 52.75 15.06
C LEU A 509 27.06 51.58 14.23
N GLY A 510 27.07 51.79 12.90
CA GLY A 510 27.87 51.05 11.92
C GLY A 510 27.17 49.81 11.38
N ARG A 511 26.60 49.81 10.16
CA ARG A 511 27.36 49.76 8.89
C ARG A 511 28.60 48.86 9.03
N ASP A 512 28.56 47.73 8.33
CA ASP A 512 29.67 46.77 8.04
C ASP A 512 29.51 45.38 8.67
N ALA A 513 28.79 44.48 7.99
CA ALA A 513 29.12 43.04 7.96
C ALA A 513 28.35 42.31 6.84
N CYS A 514 28.42 42.81 5.60
CA CYS A 514 28.46 41.89 4.46
C CYS A 514 29.94 41.54 4.26
N LYS A 515 30.41 40.49 4.94
CA LYS A 515 31.65 39.82 4.55
C LYS A 515 31.27 38.56 3.79
N THR A 516 31.59 38.62 2.50
CA THR A 516 31.73 37.51 1.56
C THR A 516 32.09 36.21 2.26
N ALA A 517 31.26 35.17 2.12
CA ALA A 517 31.68 33.81 2.42
C ALA A 517 32.93 33.54 1.60
N ASP A 518 34.04 33.31 2.29
CA ASP A 518 35.35 33.19 1.69
C ASP A 518 35.32 31.99 0.73
N LEU A 519 35.80 32.17 -0.51
CA LEU A 519 35.84 31.11 -1.53
C LEU A 519 36.56 29.86 -1.01
N ASP A 520 37.46 30.07 -0.05
CA ASP A 520 38.23 29.05 0.63
C ASP A 520 37.37 28.15 1.55
N ASP A 521 36.29 28.66 2.13
CA ASP A 521 35.38 27.88 2.98
C ASP A 521 34.44 27.01 2.15
N ILE A 522 33.99 27.52 1.00
CA ILE A 522 33.22 26.74 0.01
C ILE A 522 34.13 25.66 -0.57
N TRP A 523 35.39 25.98 -0.86
CA TRP A 523 36.37 25.00 -1.33
C TRP A 523 36.65 23.91 -0.30
N LYS A 524 36.74 24.24 1.00
CA LYS A 524 36.89 23.26 2.08
C LYS A 524 35.66 22.36 2.23
N LEU A 525 34.45 22.90 2.08
CA LEU A 525 33.21 22.12 2.09
C LEU A 525 33.14 21.18 0.89
N TYR A 526 33.55 21.65 -0.29
CA TYR A 526 33.60 20.83 -1.49
C TYR A 526 34.66 19.72 -1.38
N GLN A 527 35.85 20.02 -0.85
CA GLN A 527 36.89 19.04 -0.55
C GLN A 527 36.38 17.96 0.42
N ARG A 528 35.65 18.36 1.46
CA ARG A 528 35.06 17.44 2.46
C ARG A 528 33.97 16.56 1.84
N TYR A 529 33.15 17.11 0.96
CA TYR A 529 32.16 16.35 0.20
C TYR A 529 32.83 15.32 -0.72
N VAL A 530 33.87 15.72 -1.46
CA VAL A 530 34.61 14.83 -2.36
C VAL A 530 35.34 13.73 -1.60
N SER A 531 35.92 14.02 -0.42
CA SER A 531 36.56 12.99 0.42
C SER A 531 35.55 11.97 0.96
N SER A 532 34.40 12.43 1.46
CA SER A 532 33.34 11.52 1.92
C SER A 532 32.77 10.65 0.80
N ARG A 533 32.69 11.20 -0.43
CA ARG A 533 32.25 10.45 -1.60
C ARG A 533 33.27 9.41 -2.06
N LYS A 534 34.58 9.70 -1.93
CA LYS A 534 35.65 8.72 -2.20
C LYS A 534 35.64 7.57 -1.21
N ASP A 535 35.48 7.84 0.09
CA ASP A 535 35.40 6.79 1.12
C ASP A 535 34.19 5.86 0.94
N LEU A 536 33.04 6.42 0.53
CA LEU A 536 31.84 5.63 0.23
C LEU A 536 32.03 4.71 -0.98
N LEU A 537 32.72 5.19 -2.02
CA LEU A 537 33.01 4.37 -3.19
C LEU A 537 34.03 3.27 -2.87
N VAL A 538 35.05 3.55 -2.05
CA VAL A 538 36.04 2.56 -1.60
C VAL A 538 35.39 1.48 -0.73
N THR A 539 34.45 1.84 0.15
CA THR A 539 33.72 0.87 0.97
C THR A 539 32.75 0.01 0.16
N MET A 540 32.10 0.57 -0.87
CA MET A 540 31.26 -0.21 -1.79
C MET A 540 32.08 -1.13 -2.72
N ASP A 541 33.28 -0.70 -3.12
CA ASP A 541 34.20 -1.50 -3.93
C ASP A 541 34.79 -2.66 -3.09
N HIS A 542 35.15 -2.41 -1.83
CA HIS A 542 35.53 -3.46 -0.88
C HIS A 542 34.40 -4.45 -0.58
N ALA A 543 33.14 -3.99 -0.53
CA ALA A 543 31.98 -4.88 -0.36
C ALA A 543 31.69 -5.73 -1.61
N SER A 544 32.01 -5.21 -2.81
CA SER A 544 31.87 -5.95 -4.07
C SER A 544 33.04 -6.89 -4.36
N ALA A 545 34.22 -6.65 -3.76
CA ALA A 545 35.44 -7.46 -3.91
C ALA A 545 35.48 -8.72 -3.00
N ILE A 546 34.51 -8.91 -2.11
CA ILE A 546 34.40 -10.14 -1.31
C ILE A 546 33.69 -11.21 -2.16
N ASP A 547 34.49 -12.05 -2.82
CA ASP A 547 34.01 -13.25 -3.53
C ASP A 547 33.33 -14.21 -2.53
N PRO A 548 32.02 -14.50 -2.68
CA PRO A 548 31.28 -15.34 -1.73
C PRO A 548 31.76 -16.80 -1.68
N ASN A 549 32.68 -17.22 -2.57
CA ASN A 549 33.09 -18.63 -2.69
C ASN A 549 34.33 -19.05 -1.89
N ASN A 550 35.06 -18.15 -1.21
CA ASN A 550 36.39 -18.49 -0.64
C ASN A 550 36.47 -18.69 0.88
N MET A 551 35.41 -19.12 1.56
CA MET A 551 35.48 -19.57 2.97
C MET A 551 35.04 -21.02 3.13
N ARG A 552 36.02 -21.91 3.37
CA ARG A 552 35.83 -23.34 3.67
C ARG A 552 35.09 -23.54 5.00
N PRO A 553 34.09 -24.43 5.07
CA PRO A 553 33.38 -24.70 6.30
C PRO A 553 34.01 -25.82 7.14
N SER A 554 34.40 -25.53 8.37
CA SER A 554 34.76 -26.55 9.36
C SER A 554 33.53 -27.08 10.10
N THR A 555 33.34 -28.39 9.94
CA THR A 555 32.67 -29.37 10.83
C THR A 555 31.33 -29.00 11.45
N LYS A 556 30.26 -29.44 10.76
CA LYS A 556 28.95 -29.73 11.35
C LYS A 556 29.09 -30.73 12.50
N LEU A 557 28.79 -30.30 13.73
CA LEU A 557 28.34 -31.23 14.76
C LEU A 557 26.98 -31.79 14.31
N LYS A 558 27.06 -33.05 13.88
CA LYS A 558 25.98 -33.93 13.49
C LYS A 558 24.98 -34.00 14.65
N ARG A 559 23.84 -33.32 14.52
CA ARG A 559 22.65 -33.71 15.29
C ARG A 559 22.24 -35.06 14.72
N GLU A 560 22.60 -36.13 15.41
CA GLU A 560 22.13 -37.46 15.07
C GLU A 560 20.61 -37.49 15.17
N SER A 561 19.96 -37.45 14.01
CA SER A 561 18.64 -38.01 13.84
C SER A 561 18.73 -39.50 14.11
N ARG A 562 18.56 -39.89 15.38
CA ARG A 562 18.23 -41.26 15.72
C ARG A 562 16.77 -41.46 15.30
N VAL A 563 16.59 -41.91 14.06
CA VAL A 563 15.41 -42.67 13.68
C VAL A 563 15.51 -43.97 14.47
N GLY A 564 14.72 -44.08 15.52
CA GLY A 564 14.67 -45.25 16.38
C GLY A 564 13.50 -45.13 17.33
N ALA A 565 12.41 -45.82 16.97
CA ALA A 565 11.26 -46.17 17.78
C ALA A 565 10.53 -45.04 18.52
N THR A 566 9.26 -44.86 18.17
CA THR A 566 8.21 -44.40 19.08
C THR A 566 8.24 -45.26 20.34
N GLN A 567 8.97 -44.83 21.35
CA GLN A 567 8.63 -45.15 22.73
C GLN A 567 7.77 -44.02 23.24
N ASP A 568 6.51 -44.36 23.52
CA ASP A 568 5.58 -43.54 24.27
C ASP A 568 6.26 -43.14 25.59
N LEU A 569 6.83 -41.94 25.62
CA LEU A 569 7.28 -41.32 26.85
C LEU A 569 6.01 -40.89 27.60
N GLU A 570 5.52 -41.76 28.49
CA GLU A 570 4.58 -41.39 29.54
C GLU A 570 5.10 -40.15 30.25
N ILE A 571 4.48 -39.00 29.99
CA ILE A 571 4.76 -37.76 30.71
C ILE A 571 4.21 -37.96 32.13
N LYS A 572 5.07 -38.39 33.06
CA LYS A 572 4.72 -38.44 34.48
C LYS A 572 4.34 -37.02 34.95
N PRO A 573 3.20 -36.84 35.65
CA PRO A 573 2.86 -35.56 36.23
C PRO A 573 3.91 -35.19 37.28
N ILE A 574 4.70 -34.17 36.98
CA ILE A 574 5.73 -33.64 37.88
C ILE A 574 4.99 -33.06 39.10
N ARG A 575 5.28 -33.56 40.30
CA ARG A 575 4.68 -33.02 41.53
C ARG A 575 5.19 -31.59 41.73
N ALA A 576 4.29 -30.65 42.02
CA ALA A 576 4.61 -29.23 42.20
C ALA A 576 5.74 -28.96 43.23
N THR A 577 5.95 -29.89 44.16
CA THR A 577 7.04 -29.88 45.16
C THR A 577 8.44 -29.98 44.56
N GLU A 578 8.61 -30.61 43.39
CA GLU A 578 9.90 -30.75 42.71
C GLU A 578 10.25 -29.53 41.84
N LEU A 579 9.25 -28.70 41.50
CA LEU A 579 9.39 -27.55 40.61
C LEU A 579 9.62 -26.24 41.39
N LEU A 580 9.21 -26.21 42.67
CA LEU A 580 9.36 -25.11 43.61
C LEU A 580 10.80 -24.55 43.73
N PRO A 581 11.87 -25.37 43.91
CA PRO A 581 13.22 -24.83 44.03
C PRO A 581 13.74 -24.19 42.74
N ASN A 582 13.26 -24.63 41.57
CA ASN A 582 13.71 -24.15 40.26
C ASN A 582 12.81 -23.06 39.65
N LEU A 583 11.72 -22.69 40.34
CA LEU A 583 10.74 -21.71 39.87
C LEU A 583 11.38 -20.34 39.64
N HIS A 584 12.32 -19.94 40.51
CA HIS A 584 13.01 -18.67 40.40
C HIS A 584 13.87 -18.59 39.13
N ASP A 585 14.59 -19.67 38.81
CA ASP A 585 15.44 -19.72 37.61
C ASP A 585 14.61 -19.81 36.33
N LEU A 586 13.48 -20.51 36.34
CA LEU A 586 12.54 -20.53 35.21
C LEU A 586 11.84 -19.18 34.99
N LEU A 587 11.46 -18.48 36.06
CA LEU A 587 10.95 -17.11 35.98
C LEU A 587 12.00 -16.14 35.44
N ARG A 588 13.25 -16.30 35.88
CA ARG A 588 14.39 -15.50 35.40
C ARG A 588 14.69 -15.79 33.92
N ALA A 589 14.64 -17.05 33.51
CA ALA A 589 14.81 -17.46 32.11
C ALA A 589 13.66 -16.91 31.24
N SER A 590 12.41 -16.97 31.70
CA SER A 590 11.26 -16.40 30.98
C SER A 590 11.34 -14.87 30.90
N ALA A 591 11.81 -14.20 31.95
CA ALA A 591 12.03 -12.76 31.92
C ALA A 591 13.18 -12.37 30.97
N ALA A 592 14.25 -13.17 30.92
CA ALA A 592 15.35 -12.99 29.97
C ALA A 592 14.91 -13.24 28.52
N GLU A 593 14.06 -14.25 28.28
CA GLU A 593 13.50 -14.50 26.95
C GLU A 593 12.65 -13.31 26.47
N LYS A 594 11.78 -12.77 27.34
CA LYS A 594 10.97 -11.59 27.04
C LYS A 594 11.82 -10.35 26.77
N SER A 595 12.90 -10.13 27.53
CA SER A 595 13.78 -8.98 27.30
C SER A 595 14.58 -9.11 26.00
N VAL A 596 15.01 -10.32 25.62
CA VAL A 596 15.65 -10.60 24.33
C VAL A 596 14.69 -10.39 23.16
N LEU A 597 13.42 -10.80 23.30
CA LEU A 597 12.38 -10.56 22.28
C LEU A 597 12.09 -9.05 22.11
N GLN A 598 12.04 -8.30 23.21
CA GLN A 598 11.89 -6.85 23.15
C GLN A 598 13.10 -6.19 22.47
N SER A 599 14.32 -6.58 22.84
CA SER A 599 15.54 -6.07 22.21
C SER A 599 15.63 -6.39 20.71
N THR A 600 15.26 -7.61 20.31
CA THR A 600 15.23 -7.97 18.87
C THR A 600 14.19 -7.17 18.09
N SER A 601 13.01 -6.93 18.66
CA SER A 601 11.98 -6.08 18.01
C SER A 601 12.43 -4.61 17.89
N TYR A 602 13.09 -4.08 18.92
CA TYR A 602 13.63 -2.73 18.92
C TYR A 602 14.75 -2.57 17.87
N ASN A 603 15.68 -3.52 17.81
CA ASN A 603 16.76 -3.52 16.82
C ASN A 603 16.23 -3.63 15.39
N ARG A 604 15.20 -4.45 15.14
CA ARG A 604 14.54 -4.52 13.83
C ARG A 604 13.92 -3.17 13.44
N ARG A 605 13.31 -2.47 14.40
CA ARG A 605 12.74 -1.13 14.17
C ARG A 605 13.83 -0.12 13.83
N GLN A 606 14.94 -0.12 14.56
CA GLN A 606 16.05 0.80 14.29
C GLN A 606 16.73 0.51 12.94
N LEU A 607 16.90 -0.77 12.59
CA LEU A 607 17.44 -1.17 11.28
C LEU A 607 16.54 -0.69 10.14
N ALA A 608 15.21 -0.84 10.27
CA ALA A 608 14.26 -0.38 9.26
C ALA A 608 14.27 1.16 9.12
N VAL A 609 14.40 1.89 10.22
CA VAL A 609 14.53 3.36 10.20
C VAL A 609 15.82 3.79 9.50
N ALA A 610 16.95 3.16 9.85
CA ALA A 610 18.23 3.44 9.21
C ALA A 610 18.19 3.12 7.71
N GLN A 611 17.60 1.99 7.32
CA GLN A 611 17.46 1.59 5.92
C GLN A 611 16.58 2.55 5.11
N ASN A 612 15.49 3.05 5.71
CA ASN A 612 14.66 4.07 5.07
C ASN A 612 15.43 5.38 4.89
N TRP A 613 16.17 5.82 5.90
CA TRP A 613 16.98 7.03 5.82
C TRP A 613 18.08 6.92 4.75
N THR A 614 18.74 5.76 4.64
CA THR A 614 19.74 5.53 3.57
C THR A 614 19.09 5.55 2.18
N ASN A 615 17.90 4.98 2.02
CA ASN A 615 17.19 5.00 0.75
C ASN A 615 16.77 6.42 0.37
N GLU A 616 16.27 7.21 1.32
CA GLU A 616 15.90 8.61 1.11
C GLU A 616 17.12 9.47 0.73
N ALA A 617 18.26 9.25 1.38
CA ALA A 617 19.51 9.94 1.05
C ALA A 617 20.02 9.57 -0.36
N ILE A 618 19.94 8.30 -0.75
CA ILE A 618 20.32 7.84 -2.10
C ILE A 618 19.39 8.45 -3.16
N MET A 619 18.09 8.53 -2.90
CA MET A 619 17.14 9.17 -3.82
C MET A 619 17.43 10.65 -4.00
N ARG A 620 17.69 11.39 -2.91
CA ARG A 620 18.10 12.80 -2.99
C ARG A 620 19.38 12.99 -3.80
N LEU A 621 20.39 12.15 -3.55
CA LEU A 621 21.63 12.19 -4.32
C LEU A 621 21.41 11.85 -5.79
N ALA A 622 20.46 10.96 -6.11
CA ALA A 622 20.10 10.64 -7.50
C ALA A 622 19.43 11.83 -8.18
N ASP A 623 18.52 12.51 -7.50
CA ASP A 623 17.83 13.69 -8.02
C ASP A 623 18.78 14.88 -8.22
N GLU A 624 19.80 15.02 -7.36
CA GLU A 624 20.86 16.03 -7.49
C GLU A 624 21.92 15.67 -8.56
N SER A 625 22.01 14.41 -8.97
CA SER A 625 23.04 13.92 -9.87
C SER A 625 22.57 13.93 -11.33
N HIS A 626 23.20 14.76 -12.17
CA HIS A 626 22.97 14.75 -13.62
C HIS A 626 23.46 13.48 -14.34
N LEU A 627 24.13 12.57 -13.65
CA LEU A 627 24.67 11.32 -14.21
C LEU A 627 23.68 10.16 -14.16
N VAL A 628 22.62 10.24 -13.37
CA VAL A 628 21.68 9.14 -13.12
C VAL A 628 20.25 9.64 -13.29
N VAL A 629 19.34 8.75 -13.71
CA VAL A 629 17.92 9.10 -13.86
C VAL A 629 17.32 9.45 -12.47
N PRO A 630 16.55 10.54 -12.35
CA PRO A 630 15.89 10.91 -11.08
C PRO A 630 15.04 9.76 -10.52
N GLY A 631 15.10 9.56 -9.21
CA GLY A 631 14.32 8.52 -8.51
C GLY A 631 14.86 7.07 -8.58
N THR A 632 16.11 6.84 -8.99
CA THR A 632 16.70 5.49 -8.94
C THR A 632 17.39 5.18 -7.60
N SER A 633 16.99 4.10 -6.93
CA SER A 633 17.66 3.58 -5.72
C SER A 633 18.64 2.43 -5.97
N ASN A 634 18.77 1.96 -7.21
CA ASN A 634 19.54 0.76 -7.54
C ASN A 634 21.04 1.07 -7.64
N ALA A 635 21.85 0.42 -6.81
CA ALA A 635 23.32 0.57 -6.82
C ALA A 635 23.96 0.23 -8.18
N THR A 636 23.34 -0.67 -8.96
CA THR A 636 23.79 -1.03 -10.30
C THR A 636 23.69 0.12 -11.30
N ALA A 637 22.68 1.00 -11.17
CA ALA A 637 22.51 2.18 -12.02
C ALA A 637 23.59 3.24 -11.75
N TRP A 638 23.99 3.38 -10.48
CA TRP A 638 25.10 4.25 -10.09
C TRP A 638 26.45 3.74 -10.61
N ALA A 639 26.67 2.42 -10.56
CA ALA A 639 27.88 1.80 -11.07
C ALA A 639 28.00 1.93 -12.59
N SER A 640 26.90 1.77 -13.35
CA SER A 640 26.91 1.95 -14.80
C SER A 640 27.18 3.41 -15.19
N ALA A 641 26.51 4.36 -14.55
CA ALA A 641 26.71 5.78 -14.80
C ALA A 641 28.15 6.23 -14.50
N ALA A 642 28.73 5.75 -13.40
CA ALA A 642 30.12 6.03 -13.06
C ALA A 642 31.10 5.47 -14.09
N LYS A 643 30.83 4.26 -14.62
CA LYS A 643 31.64 3.63 -15.66
C LYS A 643 31.59 4.41 -16.98
N GLU A 644 30.41 4.88 -17.37
CA GLU A 644 30.21 5.71 -18.56
C GLU A 644 30.90 7.08 -18.45
N ALA A 645 30.74 7.76 -17.31
CA ALA A 645 31.40 9.04 -17.06
C ALA A 645 32.93 8.92 -17.07
N SER A 646 33.48 7.84 -16.49
CA SER A 646 34.92 7.55 -16.52
C SER A 646 35.43 7.29 -17.94
N ALA A 647 34.67 6.53 -18.75
CA ALA A 647 35.02 6.29 -20.15
C ALA A 647 35.03 7.60 -20.97
N ALA A 648 34.01 8.44 -20.81
CA ALA A 648 33.92 9.74 -21.49
C ALA A 648 35.09 10.67 -21.12
N THR A 649 35.45 10.71 -19.82
CA THR A 649 36.58 11.52 -19.33
C THR A 649 37.91 11.02 -19.91
N ASN A 650 38.12 9.70 -19.96
CA ASN A 650 39.33 9.11 -20.54
C ASN A 650 39.47 9.43 -22.04
N ILE A 651 38.38 9.38 -22.80
CA ILE A 651 38.38 9.74 -24.23
C ILE A 651 38.76 11.22 -24.39
N PHE A 652 38.16 12.11 -23.60
CA PHE A 652 38.44 13.54 -23.66
C PHE A 652 39.90 13.87 -23.31
N VAL A 653 40.41 13.30 -22.21
CA VAL A 653 41.79 13.53 -21.76
C VAL A 653 42.79 12.98 -22.77
N LYS A 654 42.55 11.77 -23.30
CA LYS A 654 43.41 11.17 -24.32
C LYS A 654 43.43 12.01 -25.60
N GLY A 655 42.27 12.49 -26.05
CA GLY A 655 42.19 13.39 -27.20
C GLY A 655 42.96 14.70 -27.00
N LYS A 656 42.91 15.29 -25.80
CA LYS A 656 43.70 16.49 -25.46
C LYS A 656 45.21 16.20 -25.39
N LEU A 657 45.59 15.05 -24.86
CA LEU A 657 46.98 14.61 -24.81
C LEU A 657 47.55 14.39 -26.22
N ASP A 658 46.79 13.73 -27.09
CA ASP A 658 47.19 13.48 -28.48
C ASP A 658 47.30 14.78 -29.27
N ALA A 659 46.37 15.73 -29.08
CA ALA A 659 46.45 17.06 -29.66
C ALA A 659 47.71 17.82 -29.17
N GLY A 660 47.98 17.82 -27.86
CA GLY A 660 49.17 18.43 -27.29
C GLY A 660 50.47 17.81 -27.79
N ASN A 661 50.53 16.48 -27.93
CA ASN A 661 51.67 15.79 -28.53
C ASN A 661 51.88 16.17 -30.00
N SER A 662 50.79 16.34 -30.76
CA SER A 662 50.88 16.79 -32.15
C SER A 662 51.41 18.23 -32.26
N ASP A 663 51.02 19.11 -31.34
CA ASP A 663 51.50 20.49 -31.32
C ASP A 663 52.95 20.58 -30.85
N LEU A 664 53.35 19.74 -29.90
CA LEU A 664 54.75 19.59 -29.49
C LEU A 664 55.62 19.10 -30.66
N ALA A 665 55.13 18.14 -31.45
CA ALA A 665 55.83 17.65 -32.64
C ALA A 665 55.99 18.76 -33.70
N LYS A 666 54.94 19.57 -33.95
CA LYS A 666 55.03 20.75 -34.83
C LYS A 666 56.02 21.78 -34.30
N ALA A 667 56.00 22.08 -33.00
CA ALA A 667 56.92 23.02 -32.38
C ALA A 667 58.37 22.54 -32.47
N LYS A 668 58.61 21.23 -32.30
CA LYS A 668 59.94 20.63 -32.48
C LYS A 668 60.44 20.76 -33.91
N LEU A 669 59.59 20.50 -34.92
CA LEU A 669 59.94 20.70 -36.33
C LEU A 669 60.24 22.17 -36.64
N ALA A 670 59.47 23.11 -36.07
CA ALA A 670 59.74 24.54 -36.22
C ALA A 670 61.08 24.95 -35.57
N PHE A 671 61.41 24.37 -34.41
CA PHE A 671 62.68 24.62 -33.72
C PHE A 671 63.88 24.03 -34.49
N GLU A 672 63.77 22.82 -35.03
CA GLU A 672 64.78 22.23 -35.91
C GLU A 672 64.97 23.09 -37.18
N GLY A 673 63.89 23.60 -37.77
CA GLY A 673 63.95 24.56 -38.87
C GLY A 673 64.68 25.86 -38.52
N LEU A 674 64.43 26.41 -37.33
CA LEU A 674 65.13 27.58 -36.81
C LEU A 674 66.63 27.31 -36.56
N GLN A 675 66.99 26.14 -36.03
CA GLN A 675 68.40 25.75 -35.86
C GLN A 675 69.13 25.61 -37.20
N ILE A 676 68.47 25.06 -38.23
CA ILE A 676 69.02 25.00 -39.58
C ILE A 676 69.22 26.41 -40.15
N ALA A 677 68.25 27.32 -39.94
CA ALA A 677 68.37 28.72 -40.35
C ALA A 677 69.48 29.46 -39.59
N LEU A 678 69.63 29.23 -38.29
CA LEU A 678 70.71 29.80 -37.47
C LEU A 678 72.08 29.31 -37.95
N GLY A 679 72.23 28.01 -38.23
CA GLY A 679 73.47 27.44 -38.78
C GLY A 679 73.75 27.81 -40.24
N ALA A 680 72.75 28.32 -40.97
CA ALA A 680 72.95 28.98 -42.27
C ALA A 680 73.39 30.44 -42.10
N PHE A 681 72.90 31.13 -41.06
CA PHE A 681 73.30 32.48 -40.69
C PHE A 681 74.74 32.54 -40.16
N ASP A 682 75.14 31.63 -39.28
CA ASP A 682 76.54 31.51 -38.81
C ASP A 682 77.53 31.20 -39.95
N ARG A 683 77.06 30.50 -41.00
CA ARG A 683 77.85 30.28 -42.22
C ARG A 683 77.97 31.52 -43.12
N LEU A 684 77.06 32.49 -42.98
CA LEU A 684 77.13 33.78 -43.68
C LEU A 684 77.97 34.80 -42.91
N ASP A 685 77.93 34.80 -41.57
CA ASP A 685 78.77 35.67 -40.73
C ASP A 685 80.25 35.23 -40.67
N GLY A 686 80.55 33.95 -40.92
CA GLY A 686 81.93 33.48 -41.13
C GLY A 686 82.55 33.82 -42.50
N GLY A 687 81.80 34.51 -43.36
CA GLY A 687 82.17 34.88 -44.73
C GLY A 687 82.30 36.38 -44.99
N PHE A 688 82.26 37.22 -43.96
CA PHE A 688 82.54 38.66 -44.02
C PHE A 688 83.78 39.06 -43.20
#